data_AF-A0A7X9AVF4-F1
#
_entry.id   AF-A0A7X9AVF4-F1
#
_cell.length_a   1.000
_cell.length_b   1.000
_cell.length_c   1.000
_cell.angle_alpha   90.00
_cell.angle_beta   90.00
_cell.angle_gamma   90.00
#
_symmetry.space_group_name_H-M   'P 1'
#
loop_
_entity.id
_entity.type
_entity.pdbx_description
1 polymer ?
#
loop_
_entity_poly.entity_id
_entity_poly.type
_entity_poly.pdbx_seq_one_letter_code
_entity_poly.pdbx_strand_id
1 'polypeptide(L)'
;MSPEQQLVRQICQAMSSGTLERNAHLQDLAVQFAELCQKANDRLVRCADYLDKGMRSEAVHEARTLPDLLALAELLEFDGVKKWRNICADLEFPPAPQLDAGRLARLREACVRVGELEPLLKEYRRAVYQGDHDACIGVLRKLRNVDPDNPSWEVNLRPLEEASLENWCAWAESALEEDDRERQRTIYEELTHPMRTVPAPEELLYRLRVALLSERSQELLAVGRKVQSKLQDALTSEDGVEVEAALAEASDLAADEAFLKLPPGWEDDLAVGRAFLERLERQRASQAEFRAEVEALQEKVADGSTSELELRQAWERLLSSGQPLSDLLRRQVEERLAAMVRARQRKARLTVVLSVTAVVVVLAAVGWILYSVQASRQKAAMMAEMDQLFKSGEYGALQLYMDGLRQSAPEFHQSPKVSDLRRQLERVLTEREGYQARFEQMKQEWEGIRRSYEQANPERVQRFLEEARNVVQTLGREAVQQVQSWQQGWERWQERRRLQADQELRRVAGQISAAVQEARKQPFTRAELEQEKLDGLKALLQDAQACYALGSVEAKGELDAARELLAGWEREKQQREEEAAARQEELARQEKELLRSLPDLGRYRQQLTRMVAALGEEDPVSLGCKRCLAQFGSYEGAVVLQGFRISSWPLPEETLERLRSLVGDGGAAVQTIWESDL
;
A
#
# COMPACT_ATOMS: atom_id res chain seq x y z
N MET A 1 -22.14 -40.61 0.49
CA MET A 1 -21.84 -40.48 -0.96
C MET A 1 -22.95 -39.65 -1.57
N SER A 2 -22.64 -38.83 -2.55
CA SER A 2 -23.68 -38.08 -3.28
C SER A 2 -24.37 -38.97 -4.33
N PRO A 3 -25.57 -38.61 -4.83
CA PRO A 3 -26.26 -39.35 -5.88
C PRO A 3 -25.41 -39.53 -7.15
N GLU A 4 -24.64 -38.50 -7.52
CA GLU A 4 -23.76 -38.49 -8.68
C GLU A 4 -22.61 -39.50 -8.52
N GLN A 5 -22.04 -39.58 -7.30
CA GLN A 5 -20.99 -40.55 -6.99
C GLN A 5 -21.52 -42.00 -7.03
N GLN A 6 -22.77 -42.20 -6.64
CA GLN A 6 -23.43 -43.50 -6.71
C GLN A 6 -23.68 -43.92 -8.17
N LEU A 7 -24.16 -43.00 -9.02
CA LEU A 7 -24.37 -43.23 -10.45
C LEU A 7 -23.06 -43.64 -11.17
N VAL A 8 -21.98 -42.87 -11.01
CA VAL A 8 -20.68 -43.22 -11.61
C VAL A 8 -20.15 -44.55 -11.08
N ARG A 9 -20.33 -44.85 -9.79
CA ARG A 9 -19.95 -46.15 -9.22
C ARG A 9 -20.72 -47.32 -9.83
N GLN A 10 -22.04 -47.17 -10.03
CA GLN A 10 -22.88 -48.19 -10.67
C GLN A 10 -22.46 -48.43 -12.12
N ILE A 11 -22.15 -47.36 -12.87
CA ILE A 11 -21.60 -47.45 -14.23
C ILE A 11 -20.26 -48.21 -14.26
N CYS A 12 -19.31 -47.88 -13.37
CA CYS A 12 -18.03 -48.58 -13.27
C CYS A 12 -18.19 -50.06 -12.88
N GLN A 13 -19.13 -50.38 -11.98
CA GLN A 13 -19.46 -51.76 -11.62
C GLN A 13 -20.03 -52.53 -12.82
N ALA A 14 -20.99 -51.96 -13.54
CA ALA A 14 -21.59 -52.57 -14.72
C ALA A 14 -20.58 -52.78 -15.87
N MET A 15 -19.64 -51.86 -16.06
CA MET A 15 -18.53 -52.03 -17.01
C MET A 15 -17.49 -53.10 -16.61
N SER A 16 -17.50 -53.52 -15.34
CA SER A 16 -16.56 -54.48 -14.77
C SER A 16 -17.13 -55.90 -14.65
N SER A 17 -18.46 -56.05 -14.58
CA SER A 17 -19.13 -57.36 -14.51
C SER A 17 -19.14 -58.15 -15.83
N GLY A 18 -18.77 -57.52 -16.95
CA GLY A 18 -18.51 -58.18 -18.24
C GLY A 18 -19.73 -58.55 -19.09
N THR A 19 -20.91 -58.76 -18.50
CA THR A 19 -22.17 -58.99 -19.23
C THR A 19 -22.81 -57.66 -19.65
N LEU A 20 -22.51 -57.20 -20.86
CA LEU A 20 -22.99 -55.94 -21.44
C LEU A 20 -24.06 -56.16 -22.52
N GLU A 21 -25.21 -56.73 -22.12
CA GLU A 21 -26.37 -56.88 -22.99
C GLU A 21 -27.40 -55.75 -22.77
N ARG A 22 -28.09 -55.31 -23.84
CA ARG A 22 -29.08 -54.23 -23.78
C ARG A 22 -30.22 -54.59 -22.81
N ASN A 23 -30.28 -53.88 -21.68
CA ASN A 23 -31.30 -54.07 -20.65
C ASN A 23 -31.74 -52.72 -20.04
N ALA A 24 -32.90 -52.73 -19.38
CA ALA A 24 -33.52 -51.51 -18.84
C ALA A 24 -32.64 -50.79 -17.79
N HIS A 25 -31.84 -51.51 -17.01
CA HIS A 25 -30.99 -50.91 -15.99
C HIS A 25 -29.79 -50.18 -16.59
N LEU A 26 -29.12 -50.76 -17.60
CA LEU A 26 -28.05 -50.05 -18.33
C LEU A 26 -28.58 -48.82 -19.08
N GLN A 27 -29.79 -48.91 -19.65
CA GLN A 27 -30.43 -47.78 -20.32
C GLN A 27 -30.73 -46.64 -19.33
N ASP A 28 -31.25 -46.95 -18.14
CA ASP A 28 -31.49 -45.99 -17.07
C ASP A 28 -30.20 -45.29 -16.60
N LEU A 29 -29.13 -46.05 -16.36
CA LEU A 29 -27.81 -45.49 -16.04
C LEU A 29 -27.27 -44.57 -17.15
N ALA A 30 -27.48 -44.93 -18.43
CA ALA A 30 -27.06 -44.12 -19.57
C ALA A 30 -27.85 -42.81 -19.69
N VAL A 31 -29.18 -42.85 -19.47
CA VAL A 31 -30.05 -41.66 -19.45
C VAL A 31 -29.63 -40.72 -18.31
N GLN A 32 -29.51 -41.22 -17.08
CA GLN A 32 -29.12 -40.41 -15.93
C GLN A 32 -27.72 -39.78 -16.11
N PHE A 33 -26.77 -40.52 -16.69
CA PHE A 33 -25.44 -39.99 -16.99
C PHE A 33 -25.47 -38.90 -18.07
N ALA A 34 -26.23 -39.10 -19.15
CA ALA A 34 -26.38 -38.12 -20.22
C ALA A 34 -27.04 -36.82 -19.72
N GLU A 35 -28.09 -36.93 -18.92
CA GLU A 35 -28.73 -35.77 -18.27
C GLU A 35 -27.76 -35.02 -17.35
N LEU A 36 -26.94 -35.73 -16.57
CA LEU A 36 -26.01 -35.11 -15.63
C LEU A 36 -24.88 -34.39 -16.37
N CYS A 37 -24.36 -34.96 -17.46
CA CYS A 37 -23.42 -34.26 -18.35
C CYS A 37 -24.05 -33.03 -19.02
N GLN A 38 -25.32 -33.09 -19.44
CA GLN A 38 -26.03 -31.94 -20.01
C GLN A 38 -26.18 -30.82 -18.96
N LYS A 39 -26.69 -31.14 -17.76
CA LYS A 39 -26.86 -30.20 -16.64
C LYS A 39 -25.54 -29.53 -16.23
N ALA A 40 -24.42 -30.26 -16.29
CA ALA A 40 -23.08 -29.71 -16.05
C ALA A 40 -22.65 -28.73 -17.17
N ASN A 41 -22.88 -29.07 -18.44
CA ASN A 41 -22.60 -28.16 -19.56
C ASN A 41 -23.48 -26.89 -19.53
N ASP A 42 -24.77 -27.01 -19.22
CA ASP A 42 -25.67 -25.86 -19.11
C ASP A 42 -25.23 -24.90 -17.98
N ARG A 43 -24.61 -25.42 -16.92
CA ARG A 43 -23.94 -24.62 -15.88
C ARG A 43 -22.65 -23.98 -16.37
N LEU A 44 -21.80 -24.72 -17.08
CA LEU A 44 -20.57 -24.18 -17.68
C LEU A 44 -20.86 -23.04 -18.67
N VAL A 45 -21.97 -23.11 -19.43
CA VAL A 45 -22.45 -21.99 -20.27
C VAL A 45 -22.73 -20.76 -19.41
N ARG A 46 -23.52 -20.87 -18.34
CA ARG A 46 -23.82 -19.74 -17.45
C ARG A 46 -22.57 -19.17 -16.80
N CYS A 47 -21.66 -20.01 -16.31
CA CYS A 47 -20.37 -19.58 -15.78
C CYS A 47 -19.58 -18.79 -16.84
N ALA A 48 -19.54 -19.25 -18.09
CA ALA A 48 -18.89 -18.53 -19.18
C ALA A 48 -19.57 -17.17 -19.46
N ASP A 49 -20.91 -17.11 -19.49
CA ASP A 49 -21.66 -15.85 -19.68
C ASP A 49 -21.38 -14.82 -18.58
N TYR A 50 -21.14 -15.26 -17.34
CA TYR A 50 -20.69 -14.38 -16.25
C TYR A 50 -19.25 -13.89 -16.45
N LEU A 51 -18.33 -14.79 -16.86
CA LEU A 51 -16.93 -14.45 -17.13
C LEU A 51 -16.78 -13.48 -18.31
N ASP A 52 -17.55 -13.67 -19.39
CA ASP A 52 -17.57 -12.80 -20.57
C ASP A 52 -18.07 -11.38 -20.24
N LYS A 53 -18.82 -11.22 -19.14
CA LYS A 53 -19.29 -9.94 -18.58
C LYS A 53 -18.39 -9.38 -17.47
N GLY A 54 -17.23 -10.02 -17.19
CA GLY A 54 -16.33 -9.64 -16.10
C GLY A 54 -16.82 -10.00 -14.69
N MET A 55 -17.99 -10.61 -14.53
CA MET A 55 -18.60 -10.97 -13.25
C MET A 55 -17.99 -12.26 -12.66
N ARG A 56 -16.68 -12.25 -12.42
CA ARG A 56 -15.95 -13.45 -11.99
C ARG A 56 -16.43 -14.01 -10.65
N SER A 57 -16.83 -13.17 -9.69
CA SER A 57 -17.41 -13.60 -8.41
C SER A 57 -18.69 -14.42 -8.60
N GLU A 58 -19.57 -13.99 -9.51
CA GLU A 58 -20.83 -14.69 -9.82
C GLU A 58 -20.56 -16.03 -10.53
N ALA A 59 -19.61 -16.06 -11.46
CA ALA A 59 -19.19 -17.29 -12.13
C ALA A 59 -18.67 -18.35 -11.14
N VAL A 60 -17.87 -17.92 -10.15
CA VAL A 60 -17.33 -18.78 -9.09
C VAL A 60 -18.41 -19.16 -8.07
N HIS A 61 -19.40 -18.30 -7.81
CA HIS A 61 -20.56 -18.64 -6.98
C HIS A 61 -21.42 -19.72 -7.63
N GLU A 62 -21.84 -19.52 -8.89
CA GLU A 62 -22.62 -20.50 -9.67
C GLU A 62 -21.91 -21.85 -9.80
N ALA A 63 -20.57 -21.86 -9.86
CA ALA A 63 -19.77 -23.08 -9.85
C ALA A 63 -19.80 -23.81 -8.50
N ARG A 64 -19.78 -23.07 -7.37
CA ARG A 64 -19.81 -23.63 -6.01
C ARG A 64 -21.20 -24.02 -5.52
N THR A 65 -22.27 -23.56 -6.18
CA THR A 65 -23.65 -24.03 -5.94
C THR A 65 -23.69 -25.56 -5.99
N LEU A 66 -24.29 -26.21 -4.99
CA LEU A 66 -24.23 -27.67 -4.89
C LEU A 66 -25.00 -28.39 -6.01
N PRO A 67 -24.46 -29.51 -6.56
CA PRO A 67 -23.12 -30.04 -6.34
C PRO A 67 -22.03 -29.16 -6.98
N ASP A 68 -20.87 -29.00 -6.33
CA ASP A 68 -19.77 -28.19 -6.87
C ASP A 68 -19.40 -28.65 -8.30
N LEU A 69 -19.35 -27.70 -9.23
CA LEU A 69 -19.26 -27.97 -10.67
C LEU A 69 -17.89 -28.51 -11.08
N LEU A 70 -16.81 -28.14 -10.39
CA LEU A 70 -15.47 -28.63 -10.69
C LEU A 70 -15.30 -30.07 -10.17
N ALA A 71 -15.78 -30.34 -8.95
CA ALA A 71 -15.82 -31.69 -8.40
C ALA A 71 -16.76 -32.62 -9.20
N LEU A 72 -17.89 -32.09 -9.68
CA LEU A 72 -18.79 -32.81 -10.57
C LEU A 72 -18.14 -33.12 -11.93
N ALA A 73 -17.41 -32.16 -12.51
CA ALA A 73 -16.71 -32.39 -13.78
C ALA A 73 -15.65 -33.50 -13.65
N GLU A 74 -14.84 -33.48 -12.59
CA GLU A 74 -13.85 -34.53 -12.31
C GLU A 74 -14.50 -35.91 -12.11
N LEU A 75 -15.67 -35.95 -11.46
CA LEU A 75 -16.45 -37.17 -11.30
C LEU A 75 -17.04 -37.69 -12.63
N LEU A 76 -17.46 -36.80 -13.53
CA LEU A 76 -18.01 -37.14 -14.84
C LEU A 76 -16.93 -37.55 -15.87
N GLU A 77 -15.69 -37.12 -15.68
CA GLU A 77 -14.54 -37.48 -16.53
C GLU A 77 -13.73 -38.70 -16.00
N PHE A 78 -14.38 -39.54 -15.20
CA PHE A 78 -13.77 -40.72 -14.56
C PHE A 78 -13.05 -41.68 -15.52
N ASP A 79 -12.07 -42.42 -14.98
CA ASP A 79 -11.33 -43.47 -15.69
C ASP A 79 -12.27 -44.56 -16.23
N GLY A 80 -12.47 -44.53 -17.55
CA GLY A 80 -13.39 -45.43 -18.25
C GLY A 80 -14.56 -44.72 -18.95
N VAL A 81 -14.76 -43.41 -18.78
CA VAL A 81 -15.86 -42.67 -19.44
C VAL A 81 -15.86 -42.83 -20.98
N LYS A 82 -14.70 -42.96 -21.62
CA LYS A 82 -14.59 -43.25 -23.06
C LYS A 82 -15.14 -44.64 -23.40
N LYS A 83 -14.84 -45.66 -22.59
CA LYS A 83 -15.37 -47.02 -22.73
C LYS A 83 -16.90 -47.01 -22.52
N TRP A 84 -17.38 -46.28 -21.52
CA TRP A 84 -18.83 -46.12 -21.26
C TRP A 84 -19.57 -45.48 -22.45
N ARG A 85 -19.05 -44.36 -22.99
CA ARG A 85 -19.63 -43.70 -24.17
C ARG A 85 -19.69 -44.63 -25.39
N ASN A 86 -18.66 -45.45 -25.61
CA ASN A 86 -18.67 -46.46 -26.68
C ASN A 86 -19.74 -47.53 -26.43
N ILE A 87 -19.84 -48.08 -25.21
CA ILE A 87 -20.89 -49.05 -24.84
C ILE A 87 -22.29 -48.46 -25.06
N CYS A 88 -22.52 -47.20 -24.69
CA CYS A 88 -23.79 -46.53 -24.95
C CYS A 88 -24.10 -46.39 -26.44
N ALA A 89 -23.09 -46.09 -27.26
CA ALA A 89 -23.25 -46.01 -28.72
C ALA A 89 -23.55 -47.40 -29.34
N ASP A 90 -22.79 -48.43 -28.94
CA ASP A 90 -22.95 -49.81 -29.42
C ASP A 90 -24.31 -50.42 -29.05
N LEU A 91 -24.92 -49.98 -27.93
CA LEU A 91 -26.23 -50.42 -27.43
C LEU A 91 -27.40 -49.48 -27.81
N GLU A 92 -27.16 -48.45 -28.63
CA GLU A 92 -28.14 -47.44 -29.06
C GLU A 92 -28.81 -46.67 -27.90
N PHE A 93 -28.06 -46.40 -26.82
CA PHE A 93 -28.52 -45.56 -25.71
C PHE A 93 -28.28 -44.06 -26.00
N PRO A 94 -28.99 -43.14 -25.30
CA PRO A 94 -28.81 -41.71 -25.48
C PRO A 94 -27.34 -41.28 -25.29
N PRO A 95 -26.75 -40.52 -26.23
CA PRO A 95 -25.35 -40.12 -26.15
C PRO A 95 -25.15 -39.06 -25.06
N ALA A 96 -24.29 -39.35 -24.09
CA ALA A 96 -23.90 -38.38 -23.08
C ALA A 96 -22.93 -37.35 -23.67
N PRO A 97 -23.22 -36.03 -23.62
CA PRO A 97 -22.34 -35.01 -24.16
C PRO A 97 -20.97 -35.01 -23.47
N GLN A 98 -19.96 -34.52 -24.18
CA GLN A 98 -18.65 -34.24 -23.59
C GLN A 98 -18.71 -32.92 -22.82
N LEU A 99 -17.96 -32.81 -21.73
CA LEU A 99 -17.85 -31.54 -21.01
C LEU A 99 -17.03 -30.53 -21.82
N ASP A 100 -17.43 -29.27 -21.78
CA ASP A 100 -16.71 -28.20 -22.45
C ASP A 100 -15.39 -27.88 -21.72
N ALA A 101 -14.32 -28.55 -22.14
CA ALA A 101 -12.99 -28.40 -21.55
C ALA A 101 -12.45 -26.96 -21.62
N GLY A 102 -12.85 -26.18 -22.63
CA GLY A 102 -12.46 -24.78 -22.76
C GLY A 102 -13.11 -23.91 -21.69
N ARG A 103 -14.44 -24.04 -21.51
CA ARG A 103 -15.17 -23.36 -20.42
C ARG A 103 -14.72 -23.83 -19.04
N LEU A 104 -14.44 -25.13 -18.86
CA LEU A 104 -13.93 -25.68 -17.61
C LEU A 104 -12.56 -25.08 -17.23
N ALA A 105 -11.65 -24.95 -18.20
CA ALA A 105 -10.34 -24.33 -17.98
C ALA A 105 -10.46 -22.84 -17.58
N ARG A 106 -11.27 -22.06 -18.32
CA ARG A 106 -11.57 -20.66 -17.99
C ARG A 106 -12.17 -20.51 -16.59
N LEU A 107 -13.06 -21.42 -16.18
CA LEU A 107 -13.67 -21.42 -14.85
C LEU A 107 -12.65 -21.76 -13.75
N ARG A 108 -11.77 -22.75 -13.96
CA ARG A 108 -10.68 -23.07 -13.01
C ARG A 108 -9.75 -21.87 -12.79
N GLU A 109 -9.35 -21.18 -13.86
CA GLU A 109 -8.56 -19.95 -13.79
C GLU A 109 -9.29 -18.85 -12.99
N ALA A 110 -10.58 -18.62 -13.28
CA ALA A 110 -11.39 -17.64 -12.55
C ALA A 110 -11.52 -17.96 -11.05
N CYS A 111 -11.65 -19.24 -10.67
CA CYS A 111 -11.65 -19.68 -9.27
C CYS A 111 -10.34 -19.33 -8.54
N VAL A 112 -9.19 -19.46 -9.22
CA VAL A 112 -7.88 -19.06 -8.67
C VAL A 112 -7.82 -17.54 -8.53
N ARG A 113 -8.13 -16.79 -9.60
CA ARG A 113 -8.11 -15.32 -9.59
C ARG A 113 -9.02 -14.69 -8.54
N VAL A 114 -10.25 -15.19 -8.36
CA VAL A 114 -11.15 -14.72 -7.30
C VAL A 114 -10.56 -15.02 -5.91
N GLY A 115 -9.84 -16.13 -5.74
CA GLY A 115 -9.11 -16.43 -4.51
C GLY A 115 -7.99 -15.43 -4.19
N GLU A 116 -7.22 -15.02 -5.21
CA GLU A 116 -6.18 -13.98 -5.10
C GLU A 116 -6.77 -12.60 -4.74
N LEU A 117 -7.92 -12.26 -5.34
CA LEU A 117 -8.58 -10.96 -5.16
C LEU A 117 -9.49 -10.88 -3.91
N GLU A 118 -9.81 -12.00 -3.26
CA GLU A 118 -10.77 -12.07 -2.14
C GLU A 118 -10.50 -11.07 -1.00
N PRO A 119 -9.25 -10.73 -0.60
CA PRO A 119 -8.99 -9.68 0.39
C PRO A 119 -9.50 -8.30 -0.06
N LEU A 120 -9.18 -7.89 -1.30
CA LEU A 120 -9.64 -6.62 -1.88
C LEU A 120 -11.15 -6.63 -2.12
N LEU A 121 -11.72 -7.77 -2.57
CA LEU A 121 -13.17 -7.90 -2.74
C LEU A 121 -13.94 -7.82 -1.42
N LYS A 122 -13.34 -8.23 -0.29
CA LYS A 122 -13.90 -8.04 1.05
C LYS A 122 -13.80 -6.57 1.50
N GLU A 123 -12.67 -5.90 1.26
CA GLU A 123 -12.54 -4.46 1.51
C GLU A 123 -13.57 -3.65 0.71
N TYR A 124 -13.74 -3.95 -0.58
CA TYR A 124 -14.72 -3.32 -1.45
C TYR A 124 -16.15 -3.53 -0.95
N ARG A 125 -16.55 -4.79 -0.66
CA ARG A 125 -17.86 -5.11 -0.07
C ARG A 125 -18.10 -4.32 1.22
N ARG A 126 -17.10 -4.22 2.11
CA ARG A 126 -17.20 -3.45 3.35
C ARG A 126 -17.42 -1.95 3.10
N ALA A 127 -16.65 -1.34 2.20
CA ALA A 127 -16.79 0.07 1.83
C ALA A 127 -18.18 0.37 1.25
N VAL A 128 -18.69 -0.49 0.35
CA VAL A 128 -20.04 -0.39 -0.22
C VAL A 128 -21.11 -0.48 0.87
N TYR A 129 -21.02 -1.43 1.81
CA TYR A 129 -21.96 -1.53 2.94
C TYR A 129 -21.91 -0.33 3.90
N GLN A 130 -20.77 0.37 3.97
CA GLN A 130 -20.59 1.57 4.80
C GLN A 130 -21.03 2.86 4.09
N GLY A 131 -21.30 2.82 2.78
CA GLY A 131 -21.55 4.02 1.98
C GLY A 131 -20.31 4.88 1.75
N ASP A 132 -19.11 4.33 1.98
CA ASP A 132 -17.84 5.06 1.86
C ASP A 132 -17.36 5.05 0.40
N HIS A 133 -17.74 6.08 -0.35
CA HIS A 133 -17.44 6.21 -1.77
C HIS A 133 -15.94 6.38 -2.05
N ASP A 134 -15.21 7.08 -1.18
CA ASP A 134 -13.77 7.32 -1.36
C ASP A 134 -12.98 6.02 -1.12
N ALA A 135 -13.36 5.23 -0.10
CA ALA A 135 -12.81 3.88 0.08
C ALA A 135 -13.19 2.95 -1.09
N CYS A 136 -14.41 3.06 -1.64
CA CYS A 136 -14.80 2.29 -2.83
C CYS A 136 -13.92 2.63 -4.04
N ILE A 137 -13.71 3.92 -4.34
CA ILE A 137 -12.81 4.39 -5.40
C ILE A 137 -11.39 3.86 -5.18
N GLY A 138 -10.87 4.00 -3.96
CA GLY A 138 -9.52 3.54 -3.61
C GLY A 138 -9.33 2.03 -3.77
N VAL A 139 -10.31 1.19 -3.42
CA VAL A 139 -10.24 -0.26 -3.60
C VAL A 139 -10.45 -0.67 -5.07
N LEU A 140 -11.38 -0.04 -5.80
CA LEU A 140 -11.58 -0.31 -7.23
C LEU A 140 -10.35 0.03 -8.07
N ARG A 141 -9.65 1.13 -7.77
CA ARG A 141 -8.36 1.47 -8.40
C ARG A 141 -7.28 0.44 -8.12
N LYS A 142 -7.20 -0.12 -6.90
CA LYS A 142 -6.31 -1.25 -6.58
C LYS A 142 -6.68 -2.51 -7.35
N LEU A 143 -7.97 -2.87 -7.42
CA LEU A 143 -8.46 -4.02 -8.18
C LEU A 143 -8.10 -3.91 -9.66
N ARG A 144 -8.35 -2.75 -10.27
CA ARG A 144 -7.97 -2.45 -11.67
C ARG A 144 -6.46 -2.50 -11.92
N ASN A 145 -5.62 -2.19 -10.93
CA ASN A 145 -4.17 -2.31 -11.05
C ASN A 145 -3.66 -3.77 -10.93
N VAL A 146 -4.36 -4.65 -10.21
CA VAL A 146 -4.02 -6.07 -10.05
C VAL A 146 -4.64 -6.94 -11.15
N ASP A 147 -5.80 -6.54 -11.67
CA ASP A 147 -6.62 -7.25 -12.64
C ASP A 147 -7.15 -6.25 -13.70
N PRO A 148 -6.26 -5.73 -14.58
CA PRO A 148 -6.59 -4.67 -15.53
C PRO A 148 -7.52 -5.13 -16.67
N ASP A 149 -7.50 -6.41 -17.01
CA ASP A 149 -8.27 -6.99 -18.11
C ASP A 149 -9.78 -7.15 -17.80
N ASN A 150 -10.22 -6.82 -16.59
CA ASN A 150 -11.60 -6.98 -16.17
C ASN A 150 -12.42 -5.68 -16.35
N PRO A 151 -13.36 -5.63 -17.31
CA PRO A 151 -14.14 -4.41 -17.58
C PRO A 151 -15.07 -4.02 -16.42
N SER A 152 -15.42 -4.94 -15.52
CA SER A 152 -16.34 -4.65 -14.42
C SER A 152 -15.76 -3.64 -13.41
N TRP A 153 -14.43 -3.52 -13.27
CA TRP A 153 -13.85 -2.54 -12.36
C TRP A 153 -14.02 -1.11 -12.85
N GLU A 154 -13.80 -0.85 -14.15
CA GLU A 154 -14.06 0.47 -14.74
C GLU A 154 -15.55 0.83 -14.69
N VAL A 155 -16.44 -0.11 -15.03
CA VAL A 155 -17.89 0.12 -15.02
C VAL A 155 -18.42 0.49 -13.64
N ASN A 156 -17.87 -0.08 -12.56
CA ASN A 156 -18.24 0.27 -11.19
C ASN A 156 -17.53 1.53 -10.66
N LEU A 157 -16.33 1.84 -11.17
CA LEU A 157 -15.55 3.00 -10.73
C LEU A 157 -16.07 4.31 -11.32
N ARG A 158 -16.48 4.30 -12.59
CA ARG A 158 -16.88 5.50 -13.32
C ARG A 158 -17.99 6.31 -12.64
N PRO A 159 -19.12 5.74 -12.18
CA PRO A 159 -20.19 6.53 -11.56
C PRO A 159 -19.76 7.18 -10.24
N LEU A 160 -18.85 6.56 -9.48
CA LEU A 160 -18.31 7.12 -8.23
C LEU A 160 -17.37 8.29 -8.52
N GLU A 161 -16.55 8.18 -9.58
CA GLU A 161 -15.67 9.25 -10.02
C GLU A 161 -16.44 10.41 -10.68
N GLU A 162 -17.53 10.15 -11.41
CA GLU A 162 -18.44 11.17 -11.96
C GLU A 162 -19.08 11.95 -10.82
N ALA A 163 -19.61 11.27 -9.80
CA ALA A 163 -20.25 11.90 -8.64
C ALA A 163 -19.28 12.70 -7.76
N SER A 164 -18.00 12.32 -7.70
CA SER A 164 -16.99 13.07 -6.94
C SER A 164 -16.34 14.21 -7.72
N LEU A 165 -16.32 14.16 -9.06
CA LEU A 165 -15.59 15.11 -9.90
C LEU A 165 -16.05 16.57 -9.72
N GLU A 166 -17.36 16.81 -9.55
CA GLU A 166 -17.87 18.17 -9.32
C GLU A 166 -17.28 18.80 -8.04
N ASN A 167 -17.18 18.03 -6.96
CA ASN A 167 -16.55 18.46 -5.71
C ASN A 167 -15.04 18.69 -5.87
N TRP A 168 -14.34 17.77 -6.55
CA TRP A 168 -12.90 17.95 -6.82
C TRP A 168 -12.61 19.18 -7.68
N CYS A 169 -13.46 19.50 -8.66
CA CYS A 169 -13.36 20.73 -9.44
C CYS A 169 -13.61 21.97 -8.58
N ALA A 170 -14.63 21.97 -7.72
CA ALA A 170 -14.89 23.08 -6.80
C ALA A 170 -13.74 23.29 -5.80
N TRP A 171 -13.16 22.21 -5.26
CA TRP A 171 -11.98 22.28 -4.38
C TRP A 171 -10.74 22.77 -5.13
N ALA A 172 -10.56 22.40 -6.40
CA ALA A 172 -9.46 22.90 -7.24
C ALA A 172 -9.54 24.41 -7.45
N GLU A 173 -10.73 24.94 -7.77
CA GLU A 173 -10.95 26.37 -7.94
C GLU A 173 -10.70 27.13 -6.62
N SER A 174 -11.26 26.66 -5.50
CA SER A 174 -10.99 27.23 -4.18
C SER A 174 -9.50 27.20 -3.80
N ALA A 175 -8.78 26.11 -4.08
CA ALA A 175 -7.35 26.02 -3.83
C ALA A 175 -6.50 26.92 -4.75
N LEU A 176 -6.98 27.22 -5.96
CA LEU A 176 -6.38 28.22 -6.86
C LEU A 176 -6.64 29.66 -6.38
N GLU A 177 -7.83 29.95 -5.86
CA GLU A 177 -8.18 31.26 -5.28
C GLU A 177 -7.44 31.55 -3.97
N GLU A 178 -7.27 30.55 -3.10
CA GLU A 178 -6.54 30.64 -1.82
C GLU A 178 -5.01 30.59 -1.98
N ASP A 179 -4.50 30.30 -3.19
CA ASP A 179 -3.10 29.99 -3.51
C ASP A 179 -2.46 28.87 -2.65
N ASP A 180 -3.29 27.94 -2.13
CA ASP A 180 -2.85 26.83 -1.28
C ASP A 180 -2.14 25.74 -2.13
N ARG A 181 -0.81 25.86 -2.24
CA ARG A 181 0.06 24.96 -3.00
C ARG A 181 -0.01 23.49 -2.54
N GLU A 182 -0.28 23.22 -1.26
CA GLU A 182 -0.34 21.85 -0.73
C GLU A 182 -1.65 21.17 -1.15
N ARG A 183 -2.78 21.89 -1.06
CA ARG A 183 -4.06 21.43 -1.62
C ARG A 183 -4.00 21.31 -3.13
N GLN A 184 -3.47 22.30 -3.84
CA GLN A 184 -3.32 22.26 -5.30
C GLN A 184 -2.58 20.99 -5.75
N ARG A 185 -1.51 20.59 -5.05
CA ARG A 185 -0.76 19.36 -5.37
C ARG A 185 -1.60 18.11 -5.14
N THR A 186 -2.20 18.00 -3.96
CA THR A 186 -3.05 16.86 -3.59
C THR A 186 -4.22 16.67 -4.58
N ILE A 187 -4.87 17.78 -4.97
CA ILE A 187 -5.98 17.78 -5.92
C ILE A 187 -5.49 17.44 -7.34
N TYR A 188 -4.33 17.97 -7.75
CA TYR A 188 -3.74 17.65 -9.05
C TYR A 188 -3.38 16.16 -9.15
N GLU A 189 -2.78 15.56 -8.11
CA GLU A 189 -2.45 14.13 -8.05
C GLU A 189 -3.70 13.23 -8.13
N GLU A 190 -4.82 13.62 -7.49
CA GLU A 190 -6.10 12.89 -7.56
C GLU A 190 -6.81 13.05 -8.92
N LEU A 191 -6.82 14.25 -9.50
CA LEU A 191 -7.43 14.51 -10.80
C LEU A 191 -6.61 13.91 -11.97
N THR A 192 -5.30 13.71 -11.79
CA THR A 192 -4.40 13.06 -12.76
C THR A 192 -4.09 11.59 -12.46
N HIS A 193 -4.75 10.99 -11.46
CA HIS A 193 -4.45 9.64 -10.98
C HIS A 193 -4.52 8.59 -12.12
N PRO A 194 -3.48 7.75 -12.36
CA PRO A 194 -3.43 6.86 -13.53
C PRO A 194 -4.57 5.85 -13.67
N MET A 195 -5.16 5.43 -12.53
CA MET A 195 -6.31 4.52 -12.51
C MET A 195 -7.66 5.23 -12.47
N ARG A 196 -7.71 6.54 -12.71
CA ARG A 196 -8.96 7.27 -12.95
C ARG A 196 -9.59 6.81 -14.28
N THR A 197 -10.89 6.95 -14.39
CA THR A 197 -11.71 6.57 -15.57
C THR A 197 -12.43 7.79 -16.16
N VAL A 198 -12.79 8.75 -15.31
CA VAL A 198 -13.43 10.01 -15.70
C VAL A 198 -12.35 11.10 -15.80
N PRO A 199 -12.02 11.61 -16.99
CA PRO A 199 -11.03 12.67 -17.12
C PRO A 199 -11.51 13.96 -16.45
N ALA A 200 -10.58 14.68 -15.82
CA ALA A 200 -10.84 16.01 -15.30
C ALA A 200 -10.79 17.07 -16.43
N PRO A 201 -11.42 18.25 -16.28
CA PRO A 201 -11.37 19.30 -17.28
C PRO A 201 -9.93 19.76 -17.57
N GLU A 202 -9.51 19.71 -18.84
CA GLU A 202 -8.13 20.00 -19.25
C GLU A 202 -7.65 21.41 -18.87
N GLU A 203 -8.54 22.41 -19.00
CA GLU A 203 -8.25 23.80 -18.62
C GLU A 203 -7.96 23.96 -17.11
N LEU A 204 -8.68 23.21 -16.26
CA LEU A 204 -8.47 23.21 -14.82
C LEU A 204 -7.14 22.53 -14.45
N LEU A 205 -6.83 21.40 -15.11
CA LEU A 205 -5.54 20.71 -14.95
C LEU A 205 -4.38 21.60 -15.40
N TYR A 206 -4.54 22.33 -16.51
CA TYR A 206 -3.54 23.30 -16.98
C TYR A 206 -3.31 24.42 -15.94
N ARG A 207 -4.38 25.04 -15.43
CA ARG A 207 -4.29 26.08 -14.39
C ARG A 207 -3.63 25.59 -13.11
N LEU A 208 -3.99 24.39 -12.62
CA LEU A 208 -3.32 23.74 -11.47
C LEU A 208 -1.83 23.49 -11.74
N ARG A 209 -1.47 22.98 -12.94
CA ARG A 209 -0.07 22.73 -13.32
C ARG A 209 0.74 24.04 -13.37
N VAL A 210 0.19 25.10 -13.96
CA VAL A 210 0.83 26.43 -14.03
C VAL A 210 1.03 27.01 -12.63
N ALA A 211 0.05 26.85 -11.73
CA ALA A 211 0.15 27.28 -10.34
C ALA A 211 1.24 26.51 -9.57
N LEU A 212 1.25 25.17 -9.66
CA LEU A 212 2.25 24.32 -9.01
C LEU A 212 3.69 24.56 -9.50
N LEU A 213 3.85 24.93 -10.76
CA LEU A 213 5.15 25.25 -11.36
C LEU A 213 5.54 26.73 -11.21
N SER A 214 4.68 27.60 -10.64
CA SER A 214 4.85 29.06 -10.76
C SER A 214 6.11 29.61 -10.10
N GLU A 215 6.57 29.01 -9.00
CA GLU A 215 7.77 29.43 -8.27
C GLU A 215 9.04 29.10 -9.08
N ARG A 216 9.22 27.82 -9.44
CA ARG A 216 10.28 27.37 -10.36
C ARG A 216 10.22 28.12 -11.70
N SER A 217 9.03 28.46 -12.20
CA SER A 217 8.87 29.26 -13.42
C SER A 217 9.42 30.68 -13.29
N GLN A 218 9.27 31.32 -12.12
CA GLN A 218 9.88 32.63 -11.85
C GLN A 218 11.41 32.52 -11.73
N GLU A 219 11.93 31.47 -11.08
CA GLU A 219 13.37 31.20 -11.00
C GLU A 219 13.96 30.97 -12.39
N LEU A 220 13.36 30.08 -13.19
CA LEU A 220 13.81 29.77 -14.55
C LEU A 220 13.66 30.98 -15.50
N LEU A 221 12.65 31.84 -15.33
CA LEU A 221 12.59 33.12 -16.06
C LEU A 221 13.78 34.03 -15.71
N ALA A 222 14.23 34.05 -14.46
CA ALA A 222 15.42 34.79 -14.04
C ALA A 222 16.73 34.14 -14.54
N VAL A 223 16.79 32.81 -14.67
CA VAL A 223 17.90 32.10 -15.34
C VAL A 223 17.90 32.39 -16.84
N GLY A 224 16.75 32.29 -17.52
CA GLY A 224 16.59 32.61 -18.94
C GLY A 224 17.05 34.04 -19.26
N ARG A 225 16.69 35.04 -18.45
CA ARG A 225 17.23 36.41 -18.62
C ARG A 225 18.76 36.49 -18.52
N LYS A 226 19.40 35.66 -17.69
CA LYS A 226 20.88 35.58 -17.62
C LYS A 226 21.46 34.93 -18.86
N VAL A 227 20.86 33.84 -19.35
CA VAL A 227 21.28 33.16 -20.59
C VAL A 227 21.14 34.10 -21.80
N GLN A 228 20.05 34.87 -21.87
CA GLN A 228 19.84 35.90 -22.88
C GLN A 228 20.94 36.98 -22.83
N SER A 229 21.28 37.46 -21.64
CA SER A 229 22.41 38.40 -21.46
C SER A 229 23.74 37.80 -21.92
N LYS A 230 24.07 36.57 -21.48
CA LYS A 230 25.29 35.86 -21.92
C LYS A 230 25.36 35.77 -23.45
N LEU A 231 24.24 35.42 -24.10
CA LEU A 231 24.16 35.30 -25.56
C LEU A 231 24.37 36.65 -26.25
N GLN A 232 23.75 37.73 -25.76
CA GLN A 232 23.96 39.09 -26.28
C GLN A 232 25.41 39.58 -26.09
N ASP A 233 26.01 39.30 -24.93
CA ASP A 233 27.41 39.62 -24.63
C ASP A 233 28.37 38.82 -25.52
N ALA A 234 28.15 37.52 -25.71
CA ALA A 234 28.94 36.64 -26.57
C ALA A 234 28.81 36.99 -28.06
N LEU A 235 27.62 37.38 -28.51
CA LEU A 235 27.40 37.93 -29.85
C LEU A 235 28.13 39.27 -30.06
N THR A 236 28.20 40.11 -29.03
CA THR A 236 28.89 41.41 -29.07
C THR A 236 30.41 41.26 -29.07
N SER A 237 30.94 40.23 -28.42
CA SER A 237 32.38 39.89 -28.42
C SER A 237 32.82 38.99 -29.57
N GLU A 238 31.89 38.57 -30.45
CA GLU A 238 32.07 37.58 -31.52
C GLU A 238 32.63 36.21 -31.04
N ASP A 239 32.38 35.82 -29.78
CA ASP A 239 32.84 34.55 -29.23
C ASP A 239 31.89 33.39 -29.58
N GLY A 240 32.23 32.65 -30.64
CA GLY A 240 31.46 31.50 -31.10
C GLY A 240 31.36 30.34 -30.09
N VAL A 241 32.26 30.21 -29.12
CA VAL A 241 32.18 29.13 -28.12
C VAL A 241 31.15 29.47 -27.05
N GLU A 242 31.16 30.72 -26.57
CA GLU A 242 30.17 31.19 -25.61
C GLU A 242 28.76 31.33 -26.24
N VAL A 243 28.65 31.68 -27.54
CA VAL A 243 27.37 31.64 -28.25
C VAL A 243 26.82 30.21 -28.33
N GLU A 244 27.65 29.21 -28.65
CA GLU A 244 27.25 27.80 -28.70
C GLU A 244 26.81 27.30 -27.31
N ALA A 245 27.57 27.63 -26.25
CA ALA A 245 27.22 27.29 -24.88
C ALA A 245 25.90 27.94 -24.41
N ALA A 246 25.68 29.23 -24.72
CA ALA A 246 24.45 29.93 -24.35
C ALA A 246 23.22 29.40 -25.11
N LEU A 247 23.37 28.99 -26.38
CA LEU A 247 22.30 28.33 -27.13
C LEU A 247 21.96 26.94 -26.58
N ALA A 248 22.97 26.19 -26.11
CA ALA A 248 22.74 24.91 -25.42
C ALA A 248 22.02 25.11 -24.09
N GLU A 249 22.48 26.03 -23.23
CA GLU A 249 21.84 26.36 -21.95
C GLU A 249 20.38 26.86 -22.15
N ALA A 250 20.12 27.58 -23.23
CA ALA A 250 18.77 27.99 -23.64
C ALA A 250 17.89 26.81 -24.12
N SER A 251 18.48 25.79 -24.77
CA SER A 251 17.78 24.57 -25.16
C SER A 251 17.44 23.70 -23.96
N ASP A 252 18.35 23.59 -22.98
CA ASP A 252 18.12 22.86 -21.73
C ASP A 252 17.01 23.53 -20.90
N LEU A 253 16.99 24.88 -20.83
CA LEU A 253 15.90 25.64 -20.24
C LEU A 253 14.55 25.38 -20.95
N ALA A 254 14.55 25.35 -22.28
CA ALA A 254 13.33 25.10 -23.06
C ALA A 254 12.80 23.66 -22.93
N ALA A 255 13.61 22.72 -22.44
CA ALA A 255 13.19 21.35 -22.14
C ALA A 255 12.61 21.19 -20.71
N ASP A 256 12.77 22.17 -19.82
CA ASP A 256 12.19 22.14 -18.47
C ASP A 256 10.70 22.52 -18.51
N GLU A 257 9.82 21.62 -18.07
CA GLU A 257 8.37 21.84 -18.05
C GLU A 257 7.93 23.07 -17.23
N ALA A 258 8.77 23.56 -16.30
CA ALA A 258 8.50 24.76 -15.54
C ALA A 258 8.86 26.07 -16.28
N PHE A 259 9.53 26.02 -17.43
CA PHE A 259 9.90 27.21 -18.23
C PHE A 259 8.73 27.76 -19.05
N LEU A 260 7.61 28.02 -18.37
CA LEU A 260 6.33 28.46 -18.92
C LEU A 260 6.32 29.91 -19.44
N LYS A 261 7.37 30.70 -19.18
CA LYS A 261 7.44 32.14 -19.51
C LYS A 261 8.79 32.46 -20.15
N LEU A 262 8.74 32.92 -21.39
CA LEU A 262 9.92 33.36 -22.14
C LEU A 262 10.32 34.80 -21.76
N PRO A 263 11.63 35.13 -21.70
CA PRO A 263 12.10 36.50 -21.70
C PRO A 263 11.65 37.29 -22.96
N PRO A 264 11.45 38.62 -22.89
CA PRO A 264 11.14 39.42 -24.07
C PRO A 264 12.27 39.36 -25.11
N GLY A 265 11.96 39.10 -26.38
CA GLY A 265 12.96 38.98 -27.45
C GLY A 265 13.75 37.66 -27.49
N TRP A 266 13.41 36.70 -26.62
CA TRP A 266 14.13 35.42 -26.49
C TRP A 266 14.31 34.67 -27.82
N GLU A 267 13.23 34.46 -28.58
CA GLU A 267 13.30 33.72 -29.85
C GLU A 267 14.14 34.43 -30.92
N ASP A 268 14.07 35.77 -30.97
CA ASP A 268 14.83 36.60 -31.89
C ASP A 268 16.33 36.50 -31.58
N ASP A 269 16.72 36.65 -30.32
CA ASP A 269 18.13 36.54 -29.89
C ASP A 269 18.69 35.14 -30.16
N LEU A 270 17.93 34.08 -29.88
CA LEU A 270 18.32 32.70 -30.21
C LEU A 270 18.45 32.49 -31.74
N ALA A 271 17.62 33.15 -32.55
CA ALA A 271 17.73 33.09 -34.01
C ALA A 271 18.99 33.81 -34.52
N VAL A 272 19.33 34.97 -33.95
CA VAL A 272 20.58 35.69 -34.24
C VAL A 272 21.80 34.84 -33.83
N GLY A 273 21.76 34.21 -32.65
CA GLY A 273 22.78 33.27 -32.19
C GLY A 273 23.04 32.13 -33.18
N ARG A 274 21.98 31.42 -33.61
CA ARG A 274 22.09 30.33 -34.60
C ARG A 274 22.67 30.80 -35.93
N ALA A 275 22.22 31.95 -36.43
CA ALA A 275 22.71 32.53 -37.69
C ALA A 275 24.17 33.01 -37.60
N PHE A 276 24.66 33.36 -36.40
CA PHE A 276 26.06 33.68 -36.14
C PHE A 276 26.95 32.44 -36.21
N LEU A 277 26.55 31.33 -35.56
CA LEU A 277 27.29 30.07 -35.63
C LEU A 277 27.35 29.52 -37.07
N GLU A 278 26.23 29.51 -37.80
CA GLU A 278 26.20 29.09 -39.21
C GLU A 278 27.14 29.92 -40.09
N ARG A 279 27.32 31.22 -39.78
CA ARG A 279 28.28 32.10 -40.46
C ARG A 279 29.73 31.76 -40.09
N LEU A 280 30.01 31.50 -38.82
CA LEU A 280 31.33 31.07 -38.35
C LEU A 280 31.73 29.71 -38.94
N GLU A 281 30.81 28.75 -39.02
CA GLU A 281 31.04 27.46 -39.66
C GLU A 281 31.36 27.61 -41.15
N ARG A 282 30.61 28.42 -41.90
CA ARG A 282 30.92 28.75 -43.31
C ARG A 282 32.28 29.43 -43.47
N GLN A 283 32.67 30.31 -42.55
CA GLN A 283 34.01 30.91 -42.54
C GLN A 283 35.09 29.87 -42.23
N ARG A 284 34.90 29.00 -41.23
CA ARG A 284 35.86 27.93 -40.89
C ARG A 284 36.01 26.92 -42.03
N ALA A 285 34.91 26.53 -42.67
CA ALA A 285 34.89 25.65 -43.83
C ALA A 285 35.64 26.27 -45.01
N SER A 286 35.32 27.51 -45.40
CA SER A 286 36.05 28.18 -46.50
C SER A 286 37.54 28.41 -46.21
N GLN A 287 37.93 28.65 -44.95
CA GLN A 287 39.34 28.69 -44.55
C GLN A 287 40.02 27.32 -44.58
N ALA A 288 39.32 26.24 -44.23
CA ALA A 288 39.84 24.89 -44.30
C ALA A 288 40.01 24.41 -45.75
N GLU A 289 39.03 24.69 -46.62
CA GLU A 289 39.12 24.47 -48.06
C GLU A 289 40.31 25.23 -48.66
N PHE A 290 40.45 26.53 -48.37
CA PHE A 290 41.59 27.33 -48.83
C PHE A 290 42.94 26.80 -48.32
N ARG A 291 43.03 26.34 -47.06
CA ARG A 291 44.24 25.69 -46.53
C ARG A 291 44.55 24.39 -47.27
N ALA A 292 43.55 23.55 -47.52
CA ALA A 292 43.72 22.31 -48.28
C ALA A 292 44.16 22.57 -49.73
N GLU A 293 43.62 23.60 -50.39
CA GLU A 293 44.11 24.03 -51.71
C GLU A 293 45.58 24.51 -51.65
N VAL A 294 45.96 25.24 -50.59
CA VAL A 294 47.34 25.70 -50.38
C VAL A 294 48.30 24.53 -50.13
N GLU A 295 47.91 23.56 -49.31
CA GLU A 295 48.70 22.35 -49.05
C GLU A 295 48.84 21.50 -50.32
N ALA A 296 47.75 21.27 -51.06
CA ALA A 296 47.79 20.56 -52.35
C ALA A 296 48.65 21.29 -53.41
N LEU A 297 48.71 22.63 -53.36
CA LEU A 297 49.63 23.40 -54.20
C LEU A 297 51.09 23.26 -53.74
N GLN A 298 51.35 23.27 -52.43
CA GLN A 298 52.69 23.05 -51.87
C GLN A 298 53.22 21.65 -52.22
N GLU A 299 52.38 20.62 -52.12
CA GLU A 299 52.70 19.26 -52.53
C GLU A 299 53.07 19.21 -54.02
N LYS A 300 52.27 19.85 -54.89
CA LYS A 300 52.56 19.99 -56.34
C LYS A 300 53.82 20.80 -56.67
N VAL A 301 54.23 21.73 -55.80
CA VAL A 301 55.49 22.47 -55.93
C VAL A 301 56.68 21.59 -55.53
N ALA A 302 56.53 20.79 -54.46
CA ALA A 302 57.54 19.89 -53.94
C ALA A 302 57.75 18.64 -54.81
N ASP A 303 56.67 18.12 -55.40
CA ASP A 303 56.72 16.99 -56.31
C ASP A 303 57.57 17.31 -57.56
N GLY A 304 58.49 16.39 -57.87
CA GLY A 304 59.37 16.46 -59.04
C GLY A 304 58.65 16.18 -60.36
N SER A 305 57.50 15.49 -60.32
CA SER A 305 56.82 14.92 -61.48
C SER A 305 55.64 15.75 -62.03
N THR A 306 55.06 16.63 -61.20
CA THR A 306 53.97 17.54 -61.58
C THR A 306 54.27 18.34 -62.85
N SER A 307 53.31 18.39 -63.78
CA SER A 307 53.48 19.14 -65.04
C SER A 307 53.28 20.66 -64.88
N GLU A 308 53.90 21.44 -65.76
CA GLU A 308 53.76 22.91 -65.80
C GLU A 308 52.29 23.36 -65.94
N LEU A 309 51.47 22.57 -66.65
CA LEU A 309 50.05 22.86 -66.86
C LEU A 309 49.22 22.65 -65.59
N GLU A 310 49.44 21.54 -64.88
CA GLU A 310 48.73 21.22 -63.63
C GLU A 310 49.09 22.19 -62.50
N LEU A 311 50.36 22.62 -62.45
CA LEU A 311 50.82 23.61 -61.49
C LEU A 311 50.22 25.00 -61.78
N ARG A 312 50.13 25.42 -63.05
CA ARG A 312 49.43 26.67 -63.43
C ARG A 312 47.94 26.63 -63.10
N GLN A 313 47.25 25.54 -63.45
CA GLN A 313 45.81 25.41 -63.18
C GLN A 313 45.49 25.42 -61.68
N ALA A 314 46.34 24.78 -60.85
CA ALA A 314 46.20 24.86 -59.40
C ALA A 314 46.43 26.29 -58.90
N TRP A 315 47.46 26.98 -59.40
CA TRP A 315 47.77 28.37 -59.03
C TRP A 315 46.69 29.37 -59.44
N GLU A 316 46.12 29.25 -60.65
CA GLU A 316 45.06 30.15 -61.13
C GLU A 316 43.75 30.00 -60.35
N ARG A 317 43.36 28.78 -59.98
CA ARG A 317 42.20 28.55 -59.08
C ARG A 317 42.43 29.23 -57.74
N LEU A 318 43.62 29.04 -57.16
CA LEU A 318 43.95 29.55 -55.84
C LEU A 318 44.04 31.09 -55.84
N LEU A 319 44.51 31.71 -56.92
CA LEU A 319 44.43 33.17 -57.14
C LEU A 319 42.98 33.66 -57.32
N SER A 320 42.09 32.87 -57.94
CA SER A 320 40.69 33.24 -58.13
C SER A 320 39.86 33.29 -56.83
N SER A 321 40.35 32.67 -55.75
CA SER A 321 39.74 32.75 -54.41
C SER A 321 39.79 34.15 -53.78
N GLY A 322 40.68 35.03 -54.27
CA GLY A 322 40.84 36.40 -53.76
C GLY A 322 41.47 36.54 -52.37
N GLN A 323 41.85 35.45 -51.70
CA GLN A 323 42.43 35.48 -50.36
C GLN A 323 43.93 35.84 -50.37
N PRO A 324 44.45 36.47 -49.28
CA PRO A 324 45.85 36.88 -49.20
C PRO A 324 46.79 35.68 -49.10
N LEU A 325 47.61 35.48 -50.15
CA LEU A 325 48.62 34.45 -50.21
C LEU A 325 49.94 34.91 -49.61
N SER A 326 50.66 34.00 -48.94
CA SER A 326 51.98 34.33 -48.40
C SER A 326 52.98 34.61 -49.52
N ASP A 327 53.77 35.68 -49.37
CA ASP A 327 54.81 36.03 -50.34
C ASP A 327 55.84 34.91 -50.53
N LEU A 328 56.04 34.06 -49.51
CA LEU A 328 56.90 32.89 -49.60
C LEU A 328 56.32 31.84 -50.55
N LEU A 329 55.04 31.48 -50.42
CA LEU A 329 54.38 30.52 -51.32
C LEU A 329 54.31 31.08 -52.74
N ARG A 330 53.97 32.36 -52.88
CA ARG A 330 53.95 33.08 -54.16
C ARG A 330 55.31 32.99 -54.85
N ARG A 331 56.39 33.33 -54.14
CA ARG A 331 57.76 33.17 -54.64
C ARG A 331 58.11 31.72 -54.93
N GLN A 332 57.73 30.75 -54.10
CA GLN A 332 58.03 29.34 -54.36
C GLN A 332 57.34 28.82 -55.63
N VAL A 333 56.07 29.17 -55.86
CA VAL A 333 55.32 28.78 -57.07
C VAL A 333 55.89 29.49 -58.30
N GLU A 334 56.13 30.80 -58.22
CA GLU A 334 56.77 31.58 -59.29
C GLU A 334 58.19 31.09 -59.57
N GLU A 335 59.00 30.81 -58.55
CA GLU A 335 60.34 30.25 -58.68
C GLU A 335 60.32 28.84 -59.23
N ARG A 336 59.36 27.98 -58.86
CA ARG A 336 59.21 26.61 -59.35
C ARG A 336 58.73 26.58 -60.79
N LEU A 337 57.73 27.39 -61.17
CA LEU A 337 57.34 27.59 -62.57
C LEU A 337 58.50 28.16 -63.38
N ALA A 338 59.12 29.23 -62.89
CA ALA A 338 60.34 29.79 -63.48
C ALA A 338 61.53 28.83 -63.39
N ALA A 339 61.52 27.78 -62.56
CA ALA A 339 62.57 26.75 -62.48
C ALA A 339 62.21 25.49 -63.27
N MET A 340 60.97 25.28 -63.70
CA MET A 340 60.63 24.36 -64.78
C MET A 340 61.05 24.99 -66.11
N VAL A 341 60.70 26.27 -66.32
CA VAL A 341 61.20 27.10 -67.44
C VAL A 341 62.73 27.25 -67.38
N ARG A 342 63.32 27.52 -66.21
CA ARG A 342 64.78 27.59 -66.06
C ARG A 342 65.45 26.23 -65.99
N ALA A 343 64.84 25.09 -65.64
CA ALA A 343 65.48 23.77 -65.77
C ALA A 343 65.52 23.33 -67.23
N ARG A 344 64.49 23.69 -68.01
CA ARG A 344 64.49 23.63 -69.48
C ARG A 344 65.63 24.47 -70.09
N GLN A 345 66.05 25.57 -69.45
CA GLN A 345 67.16 26.44 -69.88
C GLN A 345 68.50 26.21 -69.13
N ARG A 346 68.48 25.49 -68.00
CA ARG A 346 69.58 25.30 -67.04
C ARG A 346 69.64 23.87 -66.49
N LYS A 347 69.77 22.92 -67.43
CA LYS A 347 70.85 21.91 -67.33
C LYS A 347 72.27 22.55 -67.38
N ALA A 348 72.41 23.78 -66.87
CA ALA A 348 73.50 24.71 -67.14
C ALA A 348 73.96 25.48 -65.86
N ARG A 349 74.11 24.71 -64.77
CA ARG A 349 75.03 24.93 -63.62
C ARG A 349 74.50 25.67 -62.35
N LEU A 350 75.19 25.30 -61.26
CA LEU A 350 74.93 25.34 -59.81
C LEU A 350 76.13 26.05 -59.08
N THR A 351 76.19 26.46 -57.80
CA THR A 351 75.25 26.64 -56.65
C THR A 351 75.96 27.33 -55.45
N VAL A 352 75.24 28.14 -54.65
CA VAL A 352 75.34 28.23 -53.16
C VAL A 352 76.61 28.93 -52.59
N VAL A 353 76.65 29.52 -51.36
CA VAL A 353 77.02 28.91 -50.04
C VAL A 353 76.99 29.96 -48.88
N LEU A 354 76.36 29.61 -47.72
CA LEU A 354 76.60 29.87 -46.25
C LEU A 354 77.20 31.21 -45.70
N SER A 355 77.25 31.55 -44.38
CA SER A 355 76.83 30.99 -43.06
C SER A 355 76.92 32.03 -41.93
N VAL A 356 76.23 31.85 -40.78
CA VAL A 356 76.47 32.61 -39.52
C VAL A 356 76.32 31.70 -38.28
N THR A 357 77.29 31.70 -37.35
CA THR A 357 77.26 30.97 -36.06
C THR A 357 78.05 31.69 -34.97
N ALA A 358 77.40 32.52 -34.13
CA ALA A 358 78.04 33.17 -32.97
C ALA A 358 77.11 33.48 -31.76
N VAL A 359 75.79 33.30 -31.88
CA VAL A 359 74.81 33.81 -30.90
C VAL A 359 74.59 32.91 -29.67
N VAL A 360 74.93 31.61 -29.78
CA VAL A 360 74.46 30.56 -28.84
C VAL A 360 75.05 30.68 -27.42
N VAL A 361 76.26 31.21 -27.26
CA VAL A 361 77.01 31.10 -25.99
C VAL A 361 76.52 32.06 -24.90
N VAL A 362 75.96 33.21 -25.25
CA VAL A 362 75.60 34.27 -24.28
C VAL A 362 74.28 33.98 -23.55
N LEU A 363 73.34 33.27 -24.20
CA LEU A 363 72.01 33.00 -23.63
C LEU A 363 72.03 31.98 -22.48
N ALA A 364 73.03 31.09 -22.43
CA ALA A 364 73.10 30.03 -21.42
C ALA A 364 73.36 30.53 -19.98
N ALA A 365 74.11 31.63 -19.82
CA ALA A 365 74.52 32.12 -18.50
C ALA A 365 73.39 32.82 -17.72
N VAL A 366 72.45 33.46 -18.42
CA VAL A 366 71.35 34.23 -17.79
C VAL A 366 70.26 33.31 -17.23
N GLY A 367 69.99 32.17 -17.88
CA GLY A 367 68.94 31.23 -17.45
C GLY A 367 69.19 30.59 -16.08
N TRP A 368 70.44 30.35 -15.71
CA TRP A 368 70.80 29.64 -14.48
C TRP A 368 70.47 30.42 -13.19
N ILE A 369 70.58 31.76 -13.24
CA ILE A 369 70.42 32.63 -12.05
C ILE A 369 68.94 32.86 -11.73
N LEU A 370 68.06 32.87 -12.73
CA LEU A 370 66.61 33.01 -12.52
C LEU A 370 65.99 31.76 -11.87
N TYR A 371 66.53 30.57 -12.15
CA TYR A 371 66.02 29.29 -11.68
C TYR A 371 66.07 29.12 -10.15
N SER A 372 67.15 29.56 -9.50
CA SER A 372 67.37 29.34 -8.06
C SER A 372 66.48 30.19 -7.14
N VAL A 373 66.05 31.37 -7.61
CA VAL A 373 65.14 32.25 -6.84
C VAL A 373 63.68 31.77 -6.95
N GLN A 374 63.29 31.21 -8.09
CA GLN A 374 61.94 30.69 -8.31
C GLN A 374 61.67 29.40 -7.50
N ALA A 375 62.67 28.52 -7.40
CA ALA A 375 62.59 27.25 -6.67
C ALA A 375 62.33 27.40 -5.15
N SER A 376 62.73 28.52 -4.53
CA SER A 376 62.49 28.75 -3.09
C SER A 376 61.06 29.21 -2.79
N ARG A 377 60.47 30.04 -3.66
CA ARG A 377 59.06 30.49 -3.56
C ARG A 377 58.09 29.33 -3.77
N GLN A 378 58.39 28.42 -4.70
CA GLN A 378 57.58 27.22 -4.94
C GLN A 378 57.47 26.33 -3.69
N LYS A 379 58.58 26.05 -2.99
CA LYS A 379 58.57 25.25 -1.74
C LYS A 379 57.76 25.90 -0.61
N ALA A 380 57.69 27.24 -0.55
CA ALA A 380 56.88 27.95 0.43
C ALA A 380 55.37 27.88 0.11
N ALA A 381 55.00 28.03 -1.18
CA ALA A 381 53.61 27.89 -1.64
C ALA A 381 53.08 26.47 -1.38
N MET A 382 53.86 25.44 -1.71
CA MET A 382 53.50 24.03 -1.46
C MET A 382 53.19 23.74 0.02
N MET A 383 53.98 24.30 0.95
CA MET A 383 53.72 24.11 2.39
C MET A 383 52.44 24.85 2.84
N ALA A 384 52.17 26.04 2.29
CA ALA A 384 50.98 26.82 2.62
C ALA A 384 49.70 26.13 2.11
N GLU A 385 49.75 25.56 0.91
CA GLU A 385 48.65 24.78 0.32
C GLU A 385 48.36 23.51 1.15
N MET A 386 49.40 22.80 1.60
CA MET A 386 49.24 21.64 2.49
C MET A 386 48.64 22.00 3.86
N ASP A 387 49.09 23.10 4.47
CA ASP A 387 48.56 23.59 5.76
C ASP A 387 47.12 24.13 5.62
N GLN A 388 46.78 24.71 4.46
CA GLN A 388 45.41 25.11 4.12
C GLN A 388 44.49 23.89 3.97
N LEU A 389 44.88 22.86 3.22
CA LEU A 389 44.11 21.62 3.04
C LEU A 389 43.93 20.84 4.35
N PHE A 390 44.93 20.89 5.25
CA PHE A 390 44.80 20.33 6.59
C PHE A 390 43.76 21.09 7.43
N LYS A 391 43.77 22.44 7.37
CA LYS A 391 42.84 23.31 8.11
C LYS A 391 41.42 23.33 7.54
N SER A 392 41.23 23.11 6.24
CA SER A 392 39.89 22.97 5.64
C SER A 392 39.25 21.60 5.88
N GLY A 393 40.02 20.63 6.41
CA GLY A 393 39.54 19.27 6.66
C GLY A 393 39.50 18.38 5.40
N GLU A 394 40.10 18.83 4.30
CA GLU A 394 40.17 18.13 3.02
C GLU A 394 41.30 17.07 3.02
N TYR A 395 41.30 16.22 4.04
CA TYR A 395 42.35 15.24 4.31
C TYR A 395 42.65 14.30 3.13
N GLY A 396 41.65 13.96 2.31
CA GLY A 396 41.84 13.16 1.09
C GLY A 396 42.57 13.91 -0.02
N ALA A 397 42.25 15.20 -0.24
CA ALA A 397 42.97 16.04 -1.19
C ALA A 397 44.42 16.29 -0.71
N LEU A 398 44.60 16.51 0.60
CA LEU A 398 45.94 16.60 1.21
C LEU A 398 46.74 15.31 1.01
N GLN A 399 46.14 14.13 1.20
CA GLN A 399 46.83 12.86 0.99
C GLN A 399 47.27 12.67 -0.46
N LEU A 400 46.38 12.94 -1.42
CA LEU A 400 46.70 12.91 -2.86
C LEU A 400 47.79 13.92 -3.24
N TYR A 401 47.74 15.14 -2.69
CA TYR A 401 48.77 16.16 -2.89
C TYR A 401 50.13 15.70 -2.34
N MET A 402 50.15 15.14 -1.13
CA MET A 402 51.36 14.62 -0.49
C MET A 402 51.96 13.39 -1.20
N ASP A 403 51.13 12.56 -1.85
CA ASP A 403 51.62 11.44 -2.65
C ASP A 403 52.04 11.87 -4.06
N GLY A 404 51.40 12.88 -4.66
CA GLY A 404 51.89 13.56 -5.87
C GLY A 404 53.27 14.19 -5.66
N LEU A 405 53.51 14.82 -4.50
CA LEU A 405 54.82 15.36 -4.11
C LEU A 405 55.94 14.31 -4.03
N ARG A 406 55.63 13.01 -3.87
CA ARG A 406 56.65 11.94 -3.96
C ARG A 406 57.28 11.85 -5.35
N GLN A 407 56.49 12.14 -6.39
CA GLN A 407 56.92 12.05 -7.80
C GLN A 407 57.46 13.39 -8.30
N SER A 408 56.83 14.51 -7.93
CA SER A 408 57.19 15.83 -8.45
C SER A 408 58.29 16.56 -7.65
N ALA A 409 58.44 16.29 -6.35
CA ALA A 409 59.38 17.00 -5.47
C ALA A 409 59.93 16.14 -4.32
N PRO A 410 60.65 15.02 -4.60
CA PRO A 410 61.05 14.03 -3.59
C PRO A 410 61.90 14.60 -2.44
N GLU A 411 62.80 15.55 -2.68
CA GLU A 411 63.58 16.20 -1.61
C GLU A 411 62.72 17.02 -0.64
N PHE A 412 61.66 17.65 -1.14
CA PHE A 412 60.76 18.46 -0.31
C PHE A 412 59.81 17.56 0.49
N HIS A 413 59.35 16.47 -0.11
CA HIS A 413 58.55 15.43 0.53
C HIS A 413 59.25 14.78 1.74
N GLN A 414 60.57 14.62 1.69
CA GLN A 414 61.38 14.10 2.81
C GLN A 414 61.70 15.14 3.90
N SER A 415 61.23 16.38 3.78
CA SER A 415 61.55 17.43 4.76
C SER A 415 60.84 17.22 6.12
N PRO A 416 61.46 17.67 7.25
CA PRO A 416 60.88 17.46 8.59
C PRO A 416 59.45 18.00 8.73
N LYS A 417 59.17 19.18 8.17
CA LYS A 417 57.84 19.82 8.24
C LYS A 417 56.75 19.00 7.54
N VAL A 418 57.08 18.40 6.40
CA VAL A 418 56.17 17.51 5.66
C VAL A 418 55.98 16.19 6.41
N SER A 419 57.02 15.69 7.08
CA SER A 419 56.93 14.46 7.89
C SER A 419 56.08 14.62 9.16
N ASP A 420 56.11 15.77 9.82
CA ASP A 420 55.24 16.05 10.98
C ASP A 420 53.78 16.21 10.55
N LEU A 421 53.50 16.91 9.44
CA LEU A 421 52.14 17.03 8.91
C LEU A 421 51.58 15.67 8.47
N ARG A 422 52.41 14.80 7.86
CA ARG A 422 52.02 13.39 7.60
C ARG A 422 51.60 12.68 8.88
N ARG A 423 52.39 12.78 9.95
CA ARG A 423 52.11 12.09 11.22
C ARG A 423 50.82 12.60 11.88
N GLN A 424 50.50 13.88 11.71
CA GLN A 424 49.23 14.47 12.17
C GLN A 424 48.05 13.99 11.32
N LEU A 425 48.21 13.98 9.99
CA LEU A 425 47.22 13.46 9.04
C LEU A 425 46.94 11.98 9.28
N GLU A 426 47.97 11.14 9.44
CA GLU A 426 47.83 9.70 9.75
C GLU A 426 47.01 9.49 11.02
N ARG A 427 47.26 10.23 12.10
CA ARG A 427 46.45 10.14 13.34
C ARG A 427 44.98 10.46 13.11
N VAL A 428 44.69 11.58 12.45
CA VAL A 428 43.31 12.02 12.17
C VAL A 428 42.59 11.03 11.25
N LEU A 429 43.28 10.45 10.27
CA LEU A 429 42.74 9.40 9.41
C LEU A 429 42.47 8.11 10.20
N THR A 430 43.40 7.63 11.02
CA THR A 430 43.21 6.41 11.83
C THR A 430 42.07 6.56 12.86
N GLU A 431 41.94 7.73 13.50
CA GLU A 431 40.81 8.02 14.39
C GLU A 431 39.48 8.02 13.62
N ARG A 432 39.44 8.65 12.44
CA ARG A 432 38.25 8.70 11.58
C ARG A 432 37.86 7.33 11.03
N GLU A 433 38.82 6.50 10.62
CA GLU A 433 38.62 5.10 10.24
C GLU A 433 38.04 4.29 11.41
N GLY A 434 38.50 4.52 12.64
CA GLY A 434 37.94 3.93 13.85
C GLY A 434 36.47 4.31 14.09
N TYR A 435 36.13 5.60 13.96
CA TYR A 435 34.74 6.06 14.06
C TYR A 435 33.86 5.54 12.92
N GLN A 436 34.38 5.46 11.69
CA GLN A 436 33.67 4.85 10.56
C GLN A 436 33.41 3.36 10.80
N ALA A 437 34.40 2.58 11.23
CA ALA A 437 34.23 1.17 11.55
C ALA A 437 33.21 0.94 12.68
N ARG A 438 33.21 1.78 13.73
CA ARG A 438 32.19 1.74 14.78
C ARG A 438 30.80 2.10 14.24
N PHE A 439 30.69 3.08 13.34
CA PHE A 439 29.41 3.45 12.73
C PHE A 439 28.86 2.35 11.81
N GLU A 440 29.70 1.63 11.07
CA GLU A 440 29.28 0.45 10.29
C GLU A 440 28.81 -0.71 11.18
N GLN A 441 29.43 -0.93 12.34
CA GLN A 441 28.88 -1.87 13.34
C GLN A 441 27.51 -1.40 13.86
N MET A 442 27.37 -0.11 14.17
CA MET A 442 26.10 0.45 14.64
C MET A 442 24.99 0.36 13.57
N LYS A 443 25.29 0.46 12.27
CA LYS A 443 24.31 0.17 11.21
C LYS A 443 23.76 -1.25 11.30
N GLN A 444 24.63 -2.24 11.53
CA GLN A 444 24.23 -3.65 11.66
C GLN A 444 23.44 -3.90 12.96
N GLU A 445 23.88 -3.32 14.08
CA GLU A 445 23.14 -3.36 15.35
C GLU A 445 21.75 -2.72 15.20
N TRP A 446 21.65 -1.58 14.50
CA TRP A 446 20.39 -0.90 14.21
C TRP A 446 19.46 -1.72 13.32
N GLU A 447 19.97 -2.36 12.26
CA GLU A 447 19.17 -3.28 11.45
C GLU A 447 18.63 -4.45 12.28
N GLY A 448 19.41 -4.97 13.22
CA GLY A 448 18.98 -5.96 14.19
C GLY A 448 17.81 -5.46 15.04
N ILE A 449 17.95 -4.28 15.65
CA ILE A 449 16.90 -3.61 16.44
C ILE A 449 15.65 -3.38 15.58
N ARG A 450 15.80 -2.91 14.34
CA ARG A 450 14.69 -2.65 13.40
C ARG A 450 13.92 -3.91 13.01
N ARG A 451 14.59 -5.05 12.89
CA ARG A 451 13.93 -6.34 12.62
C ARG A 451 13.19 -6.88 13.85
N SER A 452 13.51 -6.42 15.06
CA SER A 452 12.95 -6.90 16.33
C SER A 452 12.34 -5.79 17.21
N TYR A 453 11.83 -4.71 16.61
CA TYR A 453 11.29 -3.55 17.35
C TYR A 453 10.28 -3.96 18.46
N GLU A 454 9.42 -4.95 18.20
CA GLU A 454 8.43 -5.45 19.17
C GLU A 454 9.03 -5.93 20.49
N GLN A 455 10.25 -6.48 20.43
CA GLN A 455 11.01 -7.07 21.54
C GLN A 455 12.10 -6.11 22.07
N ALA A 456 12.32 -4.97 21.41
CA ALA A 456 13.35 -4.02 21.77
C ALA A 456 12.96 -3.21 23.03
N ASN A 457 13.84 -3.19 24.03
CA ASN A 457 13.65 -2.36 25.23
C ASN A 457 13.84 -0.87 24.86
N PRO A 458 12.84 0.01 25.05
CA PRO A 458 12.92 1.43 24.66
C PRO A 458 14.11 2.18 25.26
N GLU A 459 14.45 1.95 26.53
CA GLU A 459 15.58 2.62 27.18
C GLU A 459 16.92 2.24 26.54
N ARG A 460 17.04 0.98 26.10
CA ARG A 460 18.24 0.48 25.42
C ARG A 460 18.37 1.07 24.01
N VAL A 461 17.25 1.24 23.31
CA VAL A 461 17.21 1.89 21.98
C VAL A 461 17.55 3.37 22.07
N GLN A 462 17.05 4.09 23.09
CA GLN A 462 17.40 5.49 23.31
C GLN A 462 18.91 5.67 23.61
N ARG A 463 19.48 4.89 24.54
CA ARG A 463 20.93 4.94 24.82
C ARG A 463 21.78 4.61 23.58
N PHE A 464 21.34 3.66 22.75
CA PHE A 464 22.00 3.35 21.49
C PHE A 464 21.98 4.53 20.50
N LEU A 465 20.84 5.22 20.36
CA LEU A 465 20.72 6.39 19.51
C LEU A 465 21.56 7.57 20.02
N GLU A 466 21.67 7.75 21.34
CA GLU A 466 22.57 8.74 21.96
C GLU A 466 24.06 8.43 21.69
N GLU A 467 24.49 7.17 21.86
CA GLU A 467 25.84 6.72 21.52
C GLU A 467 26.14 6.94 20.03
N ALA A 468 25.20 6.54 19.15
CA ALA A 468 25.34 6.72 17.70
C ALA A 468 25.46 8.20 17.34
N ARG A 469 24.66 9.08 17.97
CA ARG A 469 24.71 10.53 17.78
C ARG A 469 26.06 11.13 18.20
N ASN A 470 26.73 10.57 19.20
CA ASN A 470 28.07 11.00 19.61
C ASN A 470 29.14 10.52 18.64
N VAL A 471 29.06 9.28 18.15
CA VAL A 471 29.97 8.73 17.13
C VAL A 471 29.90 9.53 15.83
N VAL A 472 28.71 9.91 15.36
CA VAL A 472 28.57 10.61 14.07
C VAL A 472 28.89 12.11 14.11
N GLN A 473 29.09 12.72 15.29
CA GLN A 473 29.54 14.13 15.39
C GLN A 473 30.94 14.36 14.81
N THR A 474 31.80 13.33 14.79
CA THR A 474 33.12 13.37 14.15
C THR A 474 33.10 12.92 12.69
N LEU A 475 31.93 12.46 12.21
CA LEU A 475 31.71 12.00 10.84
C LEU A 475 30.94 13.07 10.03
N GLY A 476 30.89 12.89 8.71
CA GLY A 476 30.27 13.87 7.80
C GLY A 476 28.75 14.01 8.00
N ARG A 477 28.17 15.06 7.40
CA ARG A 477 26.73 15.39 7.51
C ARG A 477 25.80 14.22 7.19
N GLU A 478 26.18 13.35 6.26
CA GLU A 478 25.43 12.14 5.88
C GLU A 478 25.25 11.16 7.04
N ALA A 479 26.29 10.92 7.85
CA ALA A 479 26.22 10.02 9.00
C ALA A 479 25.28 10.58 10.08
N VAL A 480 25.30 11.91 10.28
CA VAL A 480 24.37 12.62 11.19
C VAL A 480 22.92 12.47 10.71
N GLN A 481 22.66 12.71 9.42
CA GLN A 481 21.32 12.52 8.83
C GLN A 481 20.85 11.06 8.93
N GLN A 482 21.75 10.09 8.75
CA GLN A 482 21.41 8.69 8.86
C GLN A 482 20.98 8.30 10.29
N VAL A 483 21.68 8.75 11.33
CA VAL A 483 21.24 8.53 12.73
C VAL A 483 19.94 9.27 13.06
N GLN A 484 19.73 10.47 12.51
CA GLN A 484 18.43 11.16 12.63
C GLN A 484 17.28 10.35 12.01
N SER A 485 17.52 9.70 10.86
CA SER A 485 16.52 8.82 10.23
C SER A 485 16.17 7.60 11.10
N TRP A 486 17.13 7.09 11.89
CA TRP A 486 16.92 5.99 12.83
C TRP A 486 16.02 6.43 13.99
N GLN A 487 16.34 7.57 14.59
CA GLN A 487 15.53 8.16 15.66
C GLN A 487 14.08 8.40 15.20
N GLN A 488 13.87 9.09 14.07
CA GLN A 488 12.53 9.32 13.51
C GLN A 488 11.80 8.02 13.18
N GLY A 489 12.51 7.01 12.67
CA GLY A 489 11.95 5.69 12.34
C GLY A 489 11.45 4.93 13.57
N TRP A 490 12.11 5.09 14.71
CA TRP A 490 11.71 4.53 16.01
C TRP A 490 10.55 5.30 16.64
N GLU A 491 10.62 6.63 16.68
CA GLU A 491 9.54 7.49 17.19
C GLU A 491 8.22 7.23 16.44
N ARG A 492 8.24 7.20 15.10
CA ARG A 492 7.07 6.84 14.26
C ARG A 492 6.58 5.41 14.48
N TRP A 493 7.43 4.47 14.92
CA TRP A 493 6.99 3.12 15.24
C TRP A 493 6.32 3.07 16.62
N GLN A 494 6.90 3.74 17.63
CA GLN A 494 6.28 3.85 18.96
C GLN A 494 4.92 4.56 18.89
N GLU A 495 4.81 5.64 18.12
CA GLU A 495 3.56 6.38 17.91
C GLU A 495 2.49 5.51 17.23
N ARG A 496 2.83 4.80 16.15
CA ARG A 496 1.90 3.84 15.52
C ARG A 496 1.45 2.74 16.46
N ARG A 497 2.36 2.20 17.30
CA ARG A 497 2.03 1.18 18.30
C ARG A 497 1.08 1.73 19.39
N ARG A 498 1.26 2.99 19.80
CA ARG A 498 0.34 3.69 20.71
C ARG A 498 -1.04 3.89 20.06
N LEU A 499 -1.09 4.36 18.81
CA LEU A 499 -2.34 4.57 18.08
C LEU A 499 -3.13 3.27 17.88
N GLN A 500 -2.45 2.16 17.59
CA GLN A 500 -3.08 0.83 17.52
C GLN A 500 -3.63 0.38 18.88
N ALA A 501 -2.89 0.60 19.97
CA ALA A 501 -3.38 0.32 21.32
C ALA A 501 -4.61 1.18 21.65
N ASP A 502 -4.57 2.49 21.36
CA ASP A 502 -5.68 3.42 21.58
C ASP A 502 -6.93 3.00 20.79
N GLN A 503 -6.77 2.58 19.53
CA GLN A 503 -7.87 2.08 18.71
C GLN A 503 -8.51 0.82 19.29
N GLU A 504 -7.72 -0.17 19.74
CA GLU A 504 -8.27 -1.38 20.36
C GLU A 504 -8.96 -1.11 21.71
N LEU A 505 -8.36 -0.28 22.56
CA LEU A 505 -8.94 0.13 23.84
C LEU A 505 -10.28 0.85 23.63
N ARG A 506 -10.34 1.84 22.73
CA ARG A 506 -11.57 2.56 22.37
C ARG A 506 -12.62 1.65 21.72
N ARG A 507 -12.21 0.72 20.86
CA ARG A 507 -13.10 -0.26 20.21
C ARG A 507 -13.79 -1.15 21.25
N VAL A 508 -13.05 -1.68 22.21
CA VAL A 508 -13.61 -2.54 23.28
C VAL A 508 -14.46 -1.71 24.26
N ALA A 509 -14.01 -0.52 24.65
CA ALA A 509 -14.80 0.39 25.49
C ALA A 509 -16.16 0.73 24.85
N GLY A 510 -16.16 1.06 23.55
CA GLY A 510 -17.36 1.34 22.77
C GLY A 510 -18.28 0.13 22.64
N GLN A 511 -17.74 -1.08 22.41
CA GLN A 511 -18.52 -2.33 22.35
C GLN A 511 -19.21 -2.65 23.68
N ILE A 512 -18.51 -2.50 24.80
CA ILE A 512 -19.07 -2.72 26.15
C ILE A 512 -20.15 -1.67 26.45
N SER A 513 -19.85 -0.39 26.23
CA SER A 513 -20.80 0.71 26.47
C SER A 513 -22.08 0.54 25.65
N ALA A 514 -21.96 0.25 24.35
CA ALA A 514 -23.10 -0.02 23.48
C ALA A 514 -23.92 -1.24 23.93
N ALA A 515 -23.26 -2.34 24.33
CA ALA A 515 -23.94 -3.54 24.80
C ALA A 515 -24.71 -3.30 26.12
N VAL A 516 -24.14 -2.57 27.07
CA VAL A 516 -24.81 -2.16 28.32
C VAL A 516 -26.02 -1.28 28.03
N GLN A 517 -25.91 -0.32 27.11
CA GLN A 517 -27.02 0.55 26.73
C GLN A 517 -28.14 -0.22 26.01
N GLU A 518 -27.80 -1.22 25.18
CA GLU A 518 -28.82 -2.03 24.50
C GLU A 518 -29.51 -3.00 25.47
N ALA A 519 -28.77 -3.64 26.38
CA ALA A 519 -29.32 -4.48 27.45
C ALA A 519 -30.34 -3.73 28.33
N ARG A 520 -30.10 -2.44 28.57
CA ARG A 520 -31.03 -1.56 29.32
C ARG A 520 -32.30 -1.19 28.54
N LYS A 521 -32.26 -1.17 27.21
CA LYS A 521 -33.43 -0.92 26.35
C LYS A 521 -34.24 -2.19 26.09
N GLN A 522 -33.54 -3.31 25.90
CA GLN A 522 -34.12 -4.61 25.55
C GLN A 522 -33.64 -5.66 26.56
N PRO A 523 -34.35 -5.84 27.69
CA PRO A 523 -34.03 -6.85 28.67
C PRO A 523 -34.03 -8.26 28.06
N PHE A 524 -33.08 -9.10 28.49
CA PHE A 524 -32.94 -10.45 27.99
C PHE A 524 -34.13 -11.33 28.40
N THR A 525 -34.66 -12.11 27.45
CA THR A 525 -35.76 -13.05 27.69
C THR A 525 -35.34 -14.33 28.39
N ARG A 526 -34.02 -14.61 28.47
CA ARG A 526 -33.42 -15.77 29.15
C ARG A 526 -32.13 -15.36 29.86
N ALA A 527 -31.97 -15.76 31.11
CA ALA A 527 -30.77 -15.46 31.92
C ALA A 527 -29.49 -16.07 31.33
N GLU A 528 -29.58 -17.23 30.67
CA GLU A 528 -28.45 -17.89 29.99
C GLU A 528 -27.83 -17.01 28.90
N LEU A 529 -28.66 -16.34 28.09
CA LEU A 529 -28.21 -15.45 27.01
C LEU A 529 -27.62 -14.14 27.56
N GLU A 530 -28.13 -13.66 28.70
CA GLU A 530 -27.55 -12.52 29.41
C GLU A 530 -26.15 -12.86 29.96
N GLN A 531 -26.01 -14.07 30.52
CA GLN A 531 -24.73 -14.57 31.04
C GLN A 531 -23.69 -14.77 29.94
N GLU A 532 -24.05 -15.45 28.83
CA GLU A 532 -23.18 -15.63 27.67
C GLU A 532 -22.69 -14.28 27.10
N LYS A 533 -23.58 -13.27 27.08
CA LYS A 533 -23.21 -11.92 26.64
C LYS A 533 -22.24 -11.23 27.58
N LEU A 534 -22.44 -11.32 28.90
CA LEU A 534 -21.52 -10.78 29.90
C LEU A 534 -20.14 -11.43 29.82
N ASP A 535 -20.08 -12.75 29.69
CA ASP A 535 -18.80 -13.49 29.65
C ASP A 535 -18.04 -13.21 28.34
N GLY A 536 -18.74 -13.06 27.21
CA GLY A 536 -18.14 -12.58 25.96
C GLY A 536 -17.56 -11.16 26.05
N LEU A 537 -18.20 -10.25 26.78
CA LEU A 537 -17.67 -8.89 27.00
C LEU A 537 -16.48 -8.88 27.97
N LYS A 538 -16.47 -9.75 28.99
CA LYS A 538 -15.32 -9.94 29.89
C LYS A 538 -14.10 -10.48 29.14
N ALA A 539 -14.28 -11.42 28.21
CA ALA A 539 -13.21 -11.92 27.36
C ALA A 539 -12.59 -10.80 26.50
N LEU A 540 -13.42 -9.97 25.85
CA LEU A 540 -12.95 -8.82 25.07
C LEU A 540 -12.17 -7.80 25.94
N LEU A 541 -12.61 -7.57 27.18
CA LEU A 541 -11.90 -6.72 28.14
C LEU A 541 -10.54 -7.33 28.54
N GLN A 542 -10.48 -8.64 28.75
CA GLN A 542 -9.24 -9.35 29.07
C GLN A 542 -8.23 -9.32 27.91
N ASP A 543 -8.69 -9.45 26.67
CA ASP A 543 -7.84 -9.31 25.48
C ASP A 543 -7.28 -7.88 25.36
N ALA A 544 -8.11 -6.86 25.57
CA ALA A 544 -7.69 -5.46 25.56
C ALA A 544 -6.65 -5.12 26.63
N GLN A 545 -6.66 -5.84 27.76
CA GLN A 545 -5.73 -5.63 28.88
C GLN A 545 -4.25 -5.79 28.46
N ALA A 546 -3.96 -6.63 27.45
CA ALA A 546 -2.61 -6.81 26.91
C ALA A 546 -2.04 -5.54 26.26
N CYS A 547 -2.90 -4.71 25.66
CA CYS A 547 -2.53 -3.44 25.04
C CYS A 547 -2.64 -2.25 26.00
N TYR A 548 -3.30 -2.40 27.15
CA TYR A 548 -3.57 -1.32 28.11
C TYR A 548 -2.32 -0.50 28.45
N ALA A 549 -1.19 -1.13 28.79
CA ALA A 549 0.03 -0.40 29.17
C ALA A 549 0.49 0.62 28.11
N LEU A 550 0.33 0.29 26.83
CA LEU A 550 0.78 1.08 25.68
C LEU A 550 -0.16 2.24 25.32
N GLY A 551 -1.42 2.23 25.80
CA GLY A 551 -2.40 3.26 25.45
C GLY A 551 -2.14 4.64 26.07
N SER A 552 -2.75 5.68 25.48
CA SER A 552 -2.85 7.02 26.03
C SER A 552 -3.76 7.07 27.27
N VAL A 553 -3.64 8.15 28.04
CA VAL A 553 -4.42 8.36 29.28
C VAL A 553 -5.93 8.41 28.99
N GLU A 554 -6.33 8.99 27.86
CA GLU A 554 -7.73 9.07 27.41
C GLU A 554 -8.29 7.68 27.12
N ALA A 555 -7.64 6.90 26.25
CA ALA A 555 -8.11 5.58 25.86
C ALA A 555 -8.14 4.58 27.04
N LYS A 556 -7.22 4.74 28.01
CA LYS A 556 -7.26 4.03 29.30
C LYS A 556 -8.50 4.40 30.11
N GLY A 557 -8.76 5.68 30.29
CA GLY A 557 -9.94 6.17 31.03
C GLY A 557 -11.27 5.76 30.40
N GLU A 558 -11.35 5.71 29.07
CA GLU A 558 -12.51 5.18 28.34
C GLU A 558 -12.74 3.69 28.61
N LEU A 559 -11.68 2.87 28.63
CA LEU A 559 -11.78 1.44 28.97
C LEU A 559 -12.14 1.23 30.45
N ASP A 560 -11.54 1.98 31.36
CA ASP A 560 -11.84 1.88 32.80
C ASP A 560 -13.29 2.27 33.10
N ALA A 561 -13.83 3.29 32.42
CA ALA A 561 -15.25 3.64 32.50
C ALA A 561 -16.15 2.51 31.97
N ALA A 562 -15.78 1.89 30.84
CA ALA A 562 -16.51 0.75 30.29
C ALA A 562 -16.46 -0.49 31.21
N ARG A 563 -15.33 -0.72 31.88
CA ARG A 563 -15.16 -1.79 32.88
C ARG A 563 -16.08 -1.60 34.07
N GLU A 564 -16.23 -0.39 34.61
CA GLU A 564 -17.17 -0.11 35.69
C GLU A 564 -18.64 -0.26 35.23
N LEU A 565 -18.97 0.10 33.99
CA LEU A 565 -20.32 -0.17 33.43
C LEU A 565 -20.63 -1.66 33.36
N LEU A 566 -19.67 -2.49 32.92
CA LEU A 566 -19.82 -3.95 32.85
C LEU A 566 -19.96 -4.57 34.26
N ALA A 567 -19.14 -4.12 35.22
CA ALA A 567 -19.24 -4.55 36.61
C ALA A 567 -20.56 -4.10 37.28
N GLY A 568 -21.10 -2.94 36.89
CA GLY A 568 -22.42 -2.48 37.30
C GLY A 568 -23.53 -3.41 36.81
N TRP A 569 -23.54 -3.75 35.53
CA TRP A 569 -24.52 -4.68 34.93
C TRP A 569 -24.46 -6.07 35.58
N GLU A 570 -23.28 -6.60 35.88
CA GLU A 570 -23.13 -7.87 36.60
C GLU A 570 -23.77 -7.84 38.01
N ARG A 571 -23.58 -6.75 38.77
CA ARG A 571 -24.25 -6.56 40.08
C ARG A 571 -25.77 -6.44 39.91
N GLU A 572 -26.25 -5.68 38.92
CA GLU A 572 -27.68 -5.55 38.60
C GLU A 572 -28.31 -6.90 38.20
N LYS A 573 -27.55 -7.81 37.58
CA LYS A 573 -27.98 -9.20 37.30
C LYS A 573 -28.03 -10.04 38.56
N GLN A 574 -26.95 -10.07 39.34
CA GLN A 574 -26.88 -10.87 40.56
C GLN A 574 -27.99 -10.50 41.54
N GLN A 575 -28.27 -9.20 41.74
CA GLN A 575 -29.36 -8.74 42.59
C GLN A 575 -30.73 -9.25 42.12
N ARG A 576 -31.01 -9.24 40.80
CA ARG A 576 -32.26 -9.80 40.25
C ARG A 576 -32.40 -11.29 40.50
N GLU A 577 -31.30 -12.04 40.40
CA GLU A 577 -31.26 -13.49 40.65
C GLU A 577 -31.47 -13.79 42.15
N GLU A 578 -30.85 -13.04 43.06
CA GLU A 578 -31.05 -13.14 44.51
C GLU A 578 -32.51 -12.79 44.90
N GLU A 579 -33.08 -11.70 44.36
CA GLU A 579 -34.48 -11.33 44.59
C GLU A 579 -35.47 -12.34 44.01
N ALA A 580 -35.15 -12.99 42.88
CA ALA A 580 -35.97 -14.06 42.31
C ALA A 580 -35.91 -15.33 43.16
N ALA A 581 -34.71 -15.73 43.62
CA ALA A 581 -34.53 -16.88 44.51
C ALA A 581 -35.26 -16.68 45.85
N ALA A 582 -35.10 -15.53 46.49
CA ALA A 582 -35.77 -15.20 47.75
C ALA A 582 -37.31 -15.24 47.61
N ARG A 583 -37.86 -14.78 46.49
CA ARG A 583 -39.30 -14.91 46.18
C ARG A 583 -39.72 -16.37 46.02
N GLN A 584 -38.94 -17.19 45.32
CA GLN A 584 -39.25 -18.62 45.17
C GLN A 584 -39.18 -19.39 46.50
N GLU A 585 -38.20 -19.09 47.35
CA GLU A 585 -38.09 -19.70 48.69
C GLU A 585 -39.28 -19.34 49.59
N GLU A 586 -39.71 -18.07 49.58
CA GLU A 586 -40.87 -17.61 50.36
C GLU A 586 -42.17 -18.23 49.83
N LEU A 587 -42.35 -18.38 48.51
CA LEU A 587 -43.50 -19.10 47.95
C LEU A 587 -43.47 -20.59 48.32
N ALA A 588 -42.34 -21.28 48.17
CA ALA A 588 -42.19 -22.68 48.57
C ALA A 588 -42.38 -22.89 50.09
N ARG A 589 -42.15 -21.86 50.90
CA ARG A 589 -42.50 -21.85 52.32
C ARG A 589 -44.01 -21.70 52.53
N GLN A 590 -44.65 -20.74 51.87
CA GLN A 590 -46.09 -20.50 51.96
C GLN A 590 -46.89 -21.72 51.50
N GLU A 591 -46.48 -22.41 50.43
CA GLU A 591 -47.07 -23.68 49.99
C GLU A 591 -46.94 -24.78 51.07
N LYS A 592 -45.79 -24.90 51.74
CA LYS A 592 -45.60 -25.86 52.84
C LYS A 592 -46.45 -25.51 54.06
N GLU A 593 -46.59 -24.24 54.40
CA GLU A 593 -47.45 -23.77 55.50
C GLU A 593 -48.94 -23.96 55.18
N LEU A 594 -49.33 -23.78 53.91
CA LEU A 594 -50.67 -24.07 53.39
C LEU A 594 -50.98 -25.58 53.53
N LEU A 595 -50.15 -26.47 52.99
CA LEU A 595 -50.37 -27.92 53.10
C LEU A 595 -50.43 -28.41 54.56
N ARG A 596 -49.61 -27.84 55.45
CA ARG A 596 -49.60 -28.14 56.90
C ARG A 596 -50.83 -27.64 57.66
N SER A 597 -51.67 -26.80 57.07
CA SER A 597 -52.89 -26.34 57.72
C SER A 597 -54.04 -27.35 57.63
N LEU A 598 -53.98 -28.31 56.70
CA LEU A 598 -54.92 -29.45 56.69
C LEU A 598 -54.68 -30.36 57.91
N PRO A 599 -55.75 -30.94 58.50
CA PRO A 599 -57.13 -30.97 58.00
C PRO A 599 -58.01 -29.76 58.40
N ASP A 600 -57.48 -28.73 59.06
CA ASP A 600 -58.26 -27.54 59.45
C ASP A 600 -58.55 -26.66 58.23
N LEU A 601 -59.74 -26.84 57.63
CA LEU A 601 -60.18 -26.07 56.48
C LEU A 601 -60.31 -24.57 56.76
N GLY A 602 -60.64 -24.16 57.99
CA GLY A 602 -60.71 -22.74 58.36
C GLY A 602 -59.34 -22.08 58.31
N ARG A 603 -58.33 -22.75 58.87
CA ARG A 603 -56.92 -22.31 58.77
C ARG A 603 -56.40 -22.35 57.34
N TYR A 604 -56.75 -23.38 56.58
CA TYR A 604 -56.36 -23.52 55.16
C TYR A 604 -56.96 -22.39 54.30
N ARG A 605 -58.23 -22.05 54.49
CA ARG A 605 -58.89 -20.90 53.86
C ARG A 605 -58.19 -19.57 54.17
N GLN A 606 -57.79 -19.35 55.43
CA GLN A 606 -57.04 -18.15 55.81
C GLN A 606 -55.67 -18.07 55.12
N GLN A 607 -54.95 -19.18 54.99
CA GLN A 607 -53.65 -19.20 54.32
C GLN A 607 -53.79 -19.02 52.80
N LEU A 608 -54.80 -19.63 52.15
CA LEU A 608 -55.11 -19.34 50.74
C LEU A 608 -55.37 -17.85 50.51
N THR A 609 -56.19 -17.20 51.33
CA THR A 609 -56.48 -15.76 51.19
C THR A 609 -55.24 -14.90 51.39
N ARG A 610 -54.33 -15.27 52.31
CA ARG A 610 -53.04 -14.57 52.48
C ARG A 610 -52.13 -14.75 51.27
N MET A 611 -52.05 -15.95 50.70
CA MET A 611 -51.24 -16.24 49.52
C MET A 611 -51.77 -15.48 48.29
N VAL A 612 -53.10 -15.37 48.12
CA VAL A 612 -53.76 -14.53 47.10
C VAL A 612 -53.57 -13.03 47.33
N ALA A 613 -53.39 -12.58 48.58
CA ALA A 613 -53.09 -11.17 48.87
C ALA A 613 -51.60 -10.82 48.69
N ALA A 614 -50.70 -11.80 48.84
CA ALA A 614 -49.26 -11.64 48.63
C ALA A 614 -48.86 -11.77 47.15
N LEU A 615 -49.54 -12.64 46.39
CA LEU A 615 -49.36 -12.82 44.96
C LEU A 615 -50.31 -11.90 44.18
N GLY A 616 -49.73 -11.03 43.34
CA GLY A 616 -50.48 -10.07 42.52
C GLY A 616 -51.61 -10.67 41.67
N GLU A 617 -52.56 -9.84 41.28
CA GLU A 617 -53.86 -10.27 40.76
C GLU A 617 -53.83 -11.25 39.57
N GLU A 618 -52.79 -11.14 38.72
CA GLU A 618 -52.59 -11.88 37.47
C GLU A 618 -51.67 -13.11 37.61
N ASP A 619 -51.11 -13.37 38.79
CA ASP A 619 -50.20 -14.49 39.00
C ASP A 619 -50.92 -15.85 38.83
N PRO A 620 -50.35 -16.84 38.09
CA PRO A 620 -51.01 -18.13 37.86
C PRO A 620 -51.34 -18.93 39.12
N VAL A 621 -50.51 -18.84 40.17
CA VAL A 621 -50.75 -19.50 41.47
C VAL A 621 -51.83 -18.75 42.23
N SER A 622 -51.84 -17.41 42.19
CA SER A 622 -52.94 -16.57 42.71
C SER A 622 -54.28 -16.93 42.04
N LEU A 623 -54.32 -17.08 40.72
CA LEU A 623 -55.51 -17.51 39.97
C LEU A 623 -55.98 -18.92 40.36
N GLY A 624 -55.07 -19.86 40.55
CA GLY A 624 -55.39 -21.20 41.08
C GLY A 624 -56.02 -21.12 42.47
N CYS A 625 -55.45 -20.33 43.37
CA CYS A 625 -55.93 -20.15 44.73
C CYS A 625 -57.27 -19.41 44.80
N LYS A 626 -57.48 -18.37 43.97
CA LYS A 626 -58.78 -17.70 43.79
C LYS A 626 -59.87 -18.69 43.37
N ARG A 627 -59.57 -19.63 42.46
CA ARG A 627 -60.50 -20.71 42.06
C ARG A 627 -60.81 -21.67 43.21
N CYS A 628 -59.81 -22.08 43.99
CA CYS A 628 -60.03 -22.92 45.18
C CYS A 628 -60.87 -22.21 46.25
N LEU A 629 -60.66 -20.91 46.48
CA LEU A 629 -61.46 -20.08 47.39
C LEU A 629 -62.91 -19.93 46.91
N ALA A 630 -63.15 -19.83 45.59
CA ALA A 630 -64.50 -19.75 45.03
C ALA A 630 -65.30 -21.06 45.20
N GLN A 631 -64.63 -22.22 45.27
CA GLN A 631 -65.25 -23.53 45.48
C GLN A 631 -65.24 -23.98 46.95
N PHE A 632 -64.80 -23.12 47.88
CA PHE A 632 -64.46 -23.54 49.23
C PHE A 632 -65.65 -24.10 50.05
N GLY A 633 -66.85 -23.54 49.86
CA GLY A 633 -68.06 -24.04 50.52
C GLY A 633 -68.41 -25.48 50.12
N SER A 634 -68.08 -25.89 48.89
CA SER A 634 -68.26 -27.29 48.45
C SER A 634 -67.26 -28.24 49.15
N TYR A 635 -66.05 -27.78 49.47
CA TYR A 635 -65.08 -28.55 50.23
C TYR A 635 -65.43 -28.63 51.72
N GLU A 636 -65.90 -27.53 52.32
CA GLU A 636 -66.45 -27.49 53.68
C GLU A 636 -67.64 -28.47 53.78
N GLY A 637 -68.57 -28.46 52.82
CA GLY A 637 -69.70 -29.39 52.75
C GLY A 637 -69.30 -30.86 52.57
N ALA A 638 -68.29 -31.15 51.74
CA ALA A 638 -67.83 -32.52 51.51
C ALA A 638 -67.24 -33.20 52.75
N VAL A 639 -66.71 -32.43 53.72
CA VAL A 639 -66.13 -32.97 54.97
C VAL A 639 -67.08 -32.94 56.17
N VAL A 640 -68.36 -32.60 56.00
CA VAL A 640 -69.33 -32.52 57.12
C VAL A 640 -69.46 -33.83 57.91
N LEU A 641 -69.30 -34.97 57.25
CA LEU A 641 -69.29 -36.30 57.87
C LEU A 641 -67.88 -36.80 58.27
N GLN A 642 -66.84 -35.96 58.18
CA GLN A 642 -65.47 -36.36 58.52
C GLN A 642 -65.37 -36.68 60.02
N GLY A 643 -65.13 -37.96 60.33
CA GLY A 643 -65.10 -38.45 61.71
C GLY A 643 -66.43 -38.98 62.23
N PHE A 644 -67.53 -38.83 61.47
CA PHE A 644 -68.79 -39.53 61.76
C PHE A 644 -68.58 -41.05 61.59
N ARG A 645 -69.03 -41.84 62.56
CA ARG A 645 -68.87 -43.30 62.56
C ARG A 645 -70.14 -43.98 63.02
N ILE A 646 -70.69 -44.85 62.17
CA ILE A 646 -71.77 -45.77 62.53
C ILE A 646 -71.14 -47.05 63.08
N SER A 647 -71.36 -47.34 64.37
CA SER A 647 -70.77 -48.48 65.08
C SER A 647 -71.67 -49.71 65.16
N SER A 648 -72.97 -49.55 64.92
CA SER A 648 -73.96 -50.63 64.98
C SER A 648 -75.24 -50.28 64.20
N TRP A 649 -76.03 -51.30 63.86
CA TRP A 649 -77.39 -51.13 63.35
C TRP A 649 -78.39 -51.98 64.18
N PRO A 650 -79.57 -51.48 64.56
CA PRO A 650 -80.10 -50.13 64.32
C PRO A 650 -79.26 -49.02 64.98
N LEU A 651 -79.40 -47.79 64.48
CA LEU A 651 -78.63 -46.64 64.98
C LEU A 651 -79.01 -46.29 66.43
N PRO A 652 -78.03 -45.96 67.29
CA PRO A 652 -78.31 -45.35 68.59
C PRO A 652 -79.06 -44.02 68.46
N GLU A 653 -79.95 -43.73 69.41
CA GLU A 653 -80.80 -42.53 69.39
C GLU A 653 -79.98 -41.22 69.33
N GLU A 654 -78.88 -41.14 70.08
CA GLU A 654 -77.92 -40.01 70.01
C GLU A 654 -77.30 -39.84 68.62
N THR A 655 -77.13 -40.93 67.86
CA THR A 655 -76.61 -40.87 66.48
C THR A 655 -77.68 -40.38 65.51
N LEU A 656 -78.95 -40.76 65.72
CA LEU A 656 -80.09 -40.26 64.95
C LEU A 656 -80.37 -38.78 65.20
N GLU A 657 -80.26 -38.31 66.44
CA GLU A 657 -80.40 -36.88 66.77
C GLU A 657 -79.29 -36.05 66.11
N ARG A 658 -78.04 -36.53 66.14
CA ARG A 658 -76.91 -35.88 65.44
C ARG A 658 -77.15 -35.82 63.94
N LEU A 659 -77.61 -36.89 63.29
CA LEU A 659 -77.95 -36.86 61.85
C LEU A 659 -79.07 -35.86 61.54
N ARG A 660 -80.16 -35.85 62.34
CA ARG A 660 -81.24 -34.87 62.20
C ARG A 660 -80.76 -33.43 62.36
N SER A 661 -79.79 -33.17 63.25
CA SER A 661 -79.19 -31.83 63.42
C SER A 661 -78.30 -31.40 62.24
N LEU A 662 -77.78 -32.36 61.47
CA LEU A 662 -76.97 -32.09 60.27
C LEU A 662 -77.84 -31.79 59.05
N VAL A 663 -79.02 -32.41 58.92
CA VAL A 663 -79.92 -32.30 57.76
C VAL A 663 -81.13 -31.36 58.01
N GLY A 664 -81.42 -30.97 59.25
CA GLY A 664 -82.49 -30.01 59.56
C GLY A 664 -82.23 -28.60 59.04
N ASP A 665 -83.24 -27.71 59.13
CA ASP A 665 -83.14 -26.33 58.61
C ASP A 665 -81.90 -25.58 59.15
N GLY A 666 -80.98 -25.22 58.24
CA GLY A 666 -79.71 -24.57 58.59
C GLY A 666 -78.60 -25.51 59.11
N GLY A 667 -78.83 -26.82 59.07
CA GLY A 667 -77.85 -27.86 59.41
C GLY A 667 -76.69 -27.93 58.42
N ALA A 668 -75.54 -28.40 58.89
CA ALA A 668 -74.28 -28.32 58.14
C ALA A 668 -74.24 -29.20 56.87
N ALA A 669 -75.12 -30.20 56.73
CA ALA A 669 -75.19 -31.08 55.55
C ALA A 669 -76.18 -30.59 54.48
N VAL A 670 -76.99 -29.57 54.78
CA VAL A 670 -77.94 -28.96 53.83
C VAL A 670 -77.18 -28.27 52.68
N GLN A 671 -77.62 -28.46 51.43
CA GLN A 671 -76.94 -28.02 50.20
C GLN A 671 -75.53 -28.62 49.99
N THR A 672 -75.23 -29.75 50.65
CA THR A 672 -73.98 -30.50 50.44
C THR A 672 -74.21 -31.78 49.65
N ILE A 673 -73.13 -32.44 49.23
CA ILE A 673 -73.19 -33.75 48.55
C ILE A 673 -73.82 -34.86 49.39
N TRP A 674 -73.94 -34.66 50.71
CA TRP A 674 -74.50 -35.64 51.64
C TRP A 674 -76.00 -35.47 51.89
N GLU A 675 -76.62 -34.38 51.43
CA GLU A 675 -78.03 -34.07 51.69
C GLU A 675 -79.01 -35.12 51.14
N SER A 676 -78.64 -35.82 50.05
CA SER A 676 -79.44 -36.92 49.49
C SER A 676 -79.25 -38.26 50.19
N ASP A 677 -78.16 -38.41 50.95
CA ASP A 677 -77.65 -39.68 51.44
C ASP A 677 -77.90 -39.88 52.97
N LEU A 678 -78.25 -38.79 53.67
CA LEU A 678 -78.51 -38.71 55.12
C LEU A 678 -80.01 -38.59 55.45
#